data_AF-A0A919WGB7-F1
#
_entry.id   AF-A0A919WGB7-F1
#
_cell.length_a   1.000
_cell.length_b   1.000
_cell.length_c   1.000
_cell.angle_alpha   90.00
_cell.angle_beta   90.00
_cell.angle_gamma   90.00
#
_symmetry.space_group_name_H-M   'P 1'
#
loop_
_entity.id
_entity.type
_entity.pdbx_description
1 polymer ?
#
loop_
_entity_poly.entity_id
_entity_poly.type
_entity_poly.pdbx_seq_one_letter_code
_entity_poly.pdbx_strand_id
1 'polypeptide(L)'
;MSIAVIDKTVPNETYREHKGIIWLLNHLKYSKKDKSPYSLVNDYYGFIPDDKQKSYKVSKLPNDYSNYDVIYIADTYGVYEQDLPWYEQDRRGARSEKIYGGLTEEEWGAIVNRLSQNEKSLLVAEYNTFASPTNEEVRKKVADFLGLNWSGWTGRYFQELNPAKNKEIPQWIVDEFGDSWRYEGEGFILVNDINYQVVVLENNKHLKDKGISIRFTDQGSKQFGLTKSPNYEYWFDIVTAKSGSEVLAEYEWSLTEAGMELLNENEIPTEFAAVLKNGYGSATTYYFAGDYNDIEHVPSFYQMKGLQGAYSVLNTFSDAAFYWKTYVPMMTSILESFESNRKKDNSVVDIDTDKLNYGARIENNSFEILKDNEWVRMRIKGVNLGMGKPGYFPGEAAITEEEYYRWFEQIGEMNANAIRVYTLHPPGFYDALKRYNESHEEKIYVFHGVWMNEEKIEESLDVFDKDILQEFQHEMKKIVDVVHGNNNVQPEAGHASGIYRSDISEYVIGWVIGIEWYPYMVLNMNEEYTSIGDFNGQYFETKDAKPFEHWLAKQLEFLVDYEIKHYQAIRPVSFTNWVTTDILEHPAEPNEQEDLVGVNPNVIYTKNEMNLTKQFASYHIYPYYPDFFNFEESYQTYVDHRGEFNSYAAYLSELHDAHRIPILVAEFGVPSSRGLTHENPFGWNQGFLSEKEQGEITSHLYEDIVAEELLGGLVFTWQDEWFKRTWNTMDYDNPDRRPYWSNAQTNEQQFGLLSFDTHKIQVDGVTEDWKTAPIYEKQDGQLKAMYVDHDERYLYIRLDINKVGSGHPVILLDVVPNQGNHHIAQFSSLSFKNGIDFYINLDEHESSIRVDQYYDFFRYFYSKHLNLIDAKAAQSEKNTGFFSPIHYALNRELYLPQQKKTLPFASYETGKLRQGNGNPEAEDYDSLADYYISENGVVEMRIPWLLLQAKDPSQKEFIGDLYADGVSASKFIKEIFAGVMMVDKEGRVTDAFPSVEGQQLGEMKGYSWENWDMPNYKERLKQSYYIVKEVFEKH
;
A
#
# COMPACT_ATOMS: atom_id res chain seq x y z
N MET A 1 35.88 -19.73 15.18
CA MET A 1 34.76 -19.49 14.25
C MET A 1 34.04 -20.81 14.05
N SER A 2 32.80 -20.92 14.54
CA SER A 2 31.93 -22.10 14.31
C SER A 2 30.97 -21.82 13.15
N ILE A 3 30.76 -22.82 12.30
CA ILE A 3 29.97 -22.72 11.07
C ILE A 3 28.87 -23.79 11.11
N ALA A 4 27.63 -23.38 10.86
CA ALA A 4 26.52 -24.31 10.57
C ALA A 4 26.42 -24.48 9.05
N VAL A 5 26.39 -25.73 8.59
CA VAL A 5 26.20 -26.06 7.17
C VAL A 5 24.80 -26.67 7.01
N ILE A 6 24.00 -26.10 6.12
CA ILE A 6 22.64 -26.54 5.80
C ILE A 6 22.65 -27.04 4.36
N ASP A 7 22.24 -28.29 4.15
CA ASP A 7 22.10 -28.91 2.84
C ASP A 7 20.95 -29.93 2.89
N LYS A 8 19.82 -29.59 2.25
CA LYS A 8 18.66 -30.45 2.16
C LYS A 8 18.67 -31.35 0.92
N THR A 9 19.62 -31.16 0.00
CA THR A 9 19.66 -31.76 -1.35
C THR A 9 20.80 -32.77 -1.46
N VAL A 10 20.71 -33.85 -0.68
CA VAL A 10 21.74 -34.91 -0.65
C VAL A 10 21.15 -36.25 -1.09
N PRO A 11 20.89 -36.46 -2.39
CA PRO A 11 20.20 -37.66 -2.86
C PRO A 11 21.02 -38.96 -2.72
N ASN A 12 22.35 -38.88 -2.58
CA ASN A 12 23.25 -40.03 -2.50
C ASN A 12 24.54 -39.71 -1.70
N GLU A 13 25.34 -40.73 -1.41
CA GLU A 13 26.56 -40.61 -0.59
C GLU A 13 27.74 -39.89 -1.27
N THR A 14 27.52 -39.15 -2.37
CA THR A 14 28.57 -38.30 -2.96
C THR A 14 28.72 -36.97 -2.23
N TYR A 15 27.69 -36.50 -1.51
CA TYR A 15 27.67 -35.25 -0.74
C TYR A 15 28.10 -34.01 -1.54
N ARG A 16 27.71 -33.98 -2.82
CA ARG A 16 28.25 -33.06 -3.82
C ARG A 16 28.11 -31.58 -3.45
N GLU A 17 26.93 -31.18 -2.98
CA GLU A 17 26.57 -29.76 -2.81
C GLU A 17 27.24 -29.09 -1.59
N HIS A 18 27.77 -29.86 -0.63
CA HIS A 18 28.54 -29.31 0.50
C HIS A 18 29.96 -29.88 0.66
N LYS A 19 30.41 -30.78 -0.21
CA LYS A 19 31.76 -31.38 -0.12
C LYS A 19 32.86 -30.33 -0.22
N GLY A 20 32.72 -29.38 -1.14
CA GLY A 20 33.71 -28.34 -1.36
C GLY A 20 33.93 -27.46 -0.12
N ILE A 21 32.86 -26.98 0.52
CA ILE A 21 32.96 -26.12 1.70
C ILE A 21 33.56 -26.89 2.89
N ILE A 22 33.19 -28.16 3.11
CA ILE A 22 33.77 -28.97 4.19
C ILE A 22 35.28 -29.15 3.97
N TRP A 23 35.70 -29.38 2.73
CA TRP A 23 37.12 -29.45 2.40
C TRP A 23 37.83 -28.12 2.68
N LEU A 24 37.23 -27.00 2.27
CA LEU A 24 37.79 -25.66 2.46
C LEU A 24 37.91 -25.28 3.94
N LEU A 25 36.88 -25.53 4.75
CA LEU A 25 36.88 -25.27 6.18
C LEU A 25 38.05 -26.02 6.88
N ASN A 26 38.24 -27.30 6.53
CA ASN A 26 39.34 -28.09 7.05
C ASN A 26 40.71 -27.61 6.54
N HIS A 27 40.80 -27.15 5.28
CA HIS A 27 42.03 -26.58 4.70
C HIS A 27 42.45 -25.29 5.41
N LEU A 28 41.49 -24.40 5.68
CA LEU A 28 41.69 -23.14 6.41
C LEU A 28 41.82 -23.34 7.92
N LYS A 29 41.70 -24.58 8.41
CA LYS A 29 41.80 -24.97 9.83
C LYS A 29 40.71 -24.37 10.71
N TYR A 30 39.53 -24.12 10.14
CA TYR A 30 38.34 -23.87 10.94
C TYR A 30 37.88 -25.17 11.59
N SER A 31 37.50 -25.10 12.86
CA SER A 31 37.12 -26.25 13.67
C SER A 31 35.82 -25.99 14.42
N LYS A 32 35.16 -27.06 14.85
CA LYS A 32 34.01 -26.97 15.76
C LYS A 32 34.43 -26.41 17.13
N LYS A 33 33.46 -26.09 18.00
CA LYS A 33 33.74 -25.57 19.37
C LYS A 33 34.60 -26.53 20.20
N ASP A 34 34.51 -27.84 19.94
CA ASP A 34 35.32 -28.89 20.58
C ASP A 34 36.72 -29.08 19.96
N LYS A 35 37.10 -28.22 19.00
CA LYS A 35 38.36 -28.23 18.23
C LYS A 35 38.55 -29.44 17.30
N SER A 36 37.51 -30.23 17.06
CA SER A 36 37.55 -31.30 16.05
C SER A 36 37.33 -30.74 14.62
N PRO A 37 37.90 -31.39 13.60
CA PRO A 37 37.68 -31.02 12.19
C PRO A 37 36.23 -31.31 11.76
N TYR A 38 35.80 -30.67 10.66
CA TYR A 38 34.48 -30.91 10.08
C TYR A 38 34.45 -32.24 9.31
N SER A 39 33.40 -33.02 9.56
CA SER A 39 33.12 -34.32 8.96
C SER A 39 32.09 -34.17 7.85
N LEU A 40 32.46 -34.56 6.63
CA LEU A 40 31.58 -34.55 5.46
C LEU A 40 30.22 -35.22 5.72
N VAL A 41 30.21 -36.36 6.40
CA VAL A 41 28.98 -37.14 6.61
C VAL A 41 28.13 -36.66 7.79
N ASN A 42 28.72 -35.98 8.77
CA ASN A 42 28.08 -35.78 10.08
C ASN A 42 27.85 -34.31 10.46
N ASP A 43 28.56 -33.37 9.84
CA ASP A 43 28.56 -31.96 10.26
C ASP A 43 27.80 -31.08 9.26
N TYR A 44 26.57 -31.48 8.92
CA TYR A 44 25.57 -30.68 8.21
C TYR A 44 24.13 -31.01 8.68
N TYR A 45 23.19 -30.11 8.39
CA TYR A 45 21.75 -30.28 8.66
C TYR A 45 20.98 -30.48 7.35
N GLY A 46 20.08 -31.46 7.32
CA GLY A 46 19.26 -31.79 6.15
C GLY A 46 19.16 -33.30 5.87
N PHE A 47 19.13 -33.69 4.60
CA PHE A 47 18.86 -35.08 4.19
C PHE A 47 20.13 -35.95 4.26
N ILE A 48 20.07 -37.14 4.85
CA ILE A 48 21.22 -38.06 5.01
C ILE A 48 20.89 -39.40 4.34
N PRO A 49 21.48 -39.73 3.17
CA PRO A 49 21.25 -41.00 2.49
C PRO A 49 22.10 -42.16 3.08
N ASP A 50 21.58 -43.39 2.99
CA ASP A 50 22.31 -44.64 3.16
C ASP A 50 22.03 -45.54 1.94
N ASP A 51 22.93 -45.45 0.96
CA ASP A 51 22.77 -46.09 -0.35
C ASP A 51 22.79 -47.62 -0.24
N LYS A 52 23.52 -48.14 0.77
CA LYS A 52 23.64 -49.59 1.01
C LYS A 52 22.38 -50.19 1.61
N GLN A 53 21.75 -49.48 2.55
CA GLN A 53 20.51 -49.92 3.19
C GLN A 53 19.26 -49.49 2.43
N LYS A 54 19.40 -48.68 1.37
CA LYS A 54 18.29 -48.06 0.64
C LYS A 54 17.34 -47.32 1.58
N SER A 55 17.93 -46.52 2.47
CA SER A 55 17.21 -45.80 3.51
C SER A 55 17.79 -44.40 3.69
N TYR A 56 17.11 -43.53 4.43
CA TYR A 56 17.59 -42.19 4.72
C TYR A 56 17.22 -41.77 6.14
N LYS A 57 17.87 -40.71 6.62
CA LYS A 57 17.51 -39.96 7.82
C LYS A 57 17.44 -38.47 7.49
N VAL A 58 16.75 -37.71 8.32
CA VAL A 58 16.74 -36.24 8.23
C VAL A 58 17.31 -35.68 9.52
N SER A 59 18.41 -34.95 9.41
CA SER A 59 18.97 -34.12 10.47
C SER A 59 18.19 -32.80 10.49
N LYS A 60 17.34 -32.60 11.50
CA LYS A 60 16.54 -31.37 11.62
C LYS A 60 17.45 -30.16 11.81
N LEU A 61 17.09 -29.05 11.18
CA LEU A 61 17.73 -27.76 11.40
C LEU A 61 17.57 -27.36 12.88
N PRO A 62 18.57 -26.69 13.49
CA PRO A 62 18.44 -26.14 14.84
C PRO A 62 17.34 -25.10 14.94
N ASN A 63 16.65 -25.08 16.08
CA ASN A 63 15.72 -24.00 16.44
C ASN A 63 16.47 -22.79 17.06
N ASP A 64 17.78 -22.91 17.26
CA ASP A 64 18.66 -21.85 17.79
C ASP A 64 20.06 -21.94 17.17
N TYR A 65 20.48 -20.87 16.51
CA TYR A 65 21.80 -20.74 15.89
C TYR A 65 22.78 -19.87 16.70
N SER A 66 22.46 -19.47 17.94
CA SER A 66 23.31 -18.63 18.83
C SER A 66 24.71 -19.20 19.06
N ASN A 67 24.91 -20.50 18.81
CA ASN A 67 26.21 -21.15 18.90
C ASN A 67 27.08 -21.04 17.64
N TYR A 68 26.57 -20.47 16.56
CA TYR A 68 27.25 -20.36 15.27
C TYR A 68 27.62 -18.90 14.97
N ASP A 69 28.79 -18.74 14.37
CA ASP A 69 29.29 -17.44 13.90
C ASP A 69 28.93 -17.22 12.43
N VAL A 70 28.91 -18.32 11.67
CA VAL A 70 28.58 -18.36 10.25
C VAL A 70 27.49 -19.40 10.02
N ILE A 71 26.50 -19.05 9.22
CA ILE A 71 25.51 -19.97 8.66
C ILE A 71 25.78 -20.06 7.17
N TYR A 72 25.97 -21.27 6.66
CA TYR A 72 26.21 -21.55 5.25
C TYR A 72 25.09 -22.44 4.73
N ILE A 73 24.32 -21.96 3.75
CA ILE A 73 23.24 -22.69 3.09
C ILE A 73 23.74 -23.10 1.71
N ALA A 74 23.97 -24.40 1.54
CA ALA A 74 24.40 -24.98 0.27
C ALA A 74 23.22 -25.09 -0.70
N ASP A 75 22.19 -25.84 -0.33
CA ASP A 75 21.00 -26.04 -1.15
C ASP A 75 19.81 -26.43 -0.24
N THR A 76 18.60 -25.93 -0.55
CA THR A 76 17.37 -26.24 0.18
C THR A 76 16.28 -26.89 -0.66
N TYR A 77 16.49 -27.09 -1.96
CA TYR A 77 15.54 -27.69 -2.92
C TYR A 77 14.94 -28.99 -2.38
N GLY A 78 15.80 -29.91 -1.95
CA GLY A 78 15.42 -31.16 -1.34
C GLY A 78 15.61 -32.39 -2.21
N VAL A 79 15.04 -33.51 -1.75
CA VAL A 79 15.12 -34.82 -2.39
C VAL A 79 13.71 -35.31 -2.71
N TYR A 80 13.51 -35.79 -3.92
CA TYR A 80 12.30 -36.44 -4.39
C TYR A 80 12.51 -37.95 -4.52
N GLU A 81 11.42 -38.73 -4.53
CA GLU A 81 11.51 -40.21 -4.56
C GLU A 81 12.41 -40.74 -5.68
N GLN A 82 12.32 -40.11 -6.85
CA GLN A 82 13.03 -40.52 -8.04
C GLN A 82 14.50 -40.06 -8.09
N ASP A 83 14.93 -39.16 -7.21
CA ASP A 83 16.33 -38.72 -7.13
C ASP A 83 17.24 -39.77 -6.46
N LEU A 84 16.64 -40.71 -5.71
CA LEU A 84 17.36 -41.68 -4.91
C LEU A 84 18.01 -42.78 -5.79
N PRO A 85 19.26 -43.16 -5.52
CA PRO A 85 20.07 -44.02 -6.40
C PRO A 85 19.58 -45.46 -6.50
N TRP A 86 18.59 -45.86 -5.69
CA TRP A 86 18.00 -47.20 -5.70
C TRP A 86 16.69 -47.32 -6.49
N TYR A 87 16.23 -46.25 -7.13
CA TYR A 87 15.21 -46.29 -8.17
C TYR A 87 15.89 -46.21 -9.54
N GLU A 88 15.50 -47.09 -10.47
CA GLU A 88 16.02 -47.04 -11.84
C GLU A 88 15.38 -45.88 -12.61
N GLN A 89 16.23 -45.02 -13.19
CA GLN A 89 15.82 -43.87 -13.98
C GLN A 89 16.62 -43.81 -15.29
N ASP A 90 15.94 -43.59 -16.42
CA ASP A 90 16.59 -43.40 -17.72
C ASP A 90 17.13 -41.96 -17.91
N ARG A 91 16.56 -40.97 -17.19
CA ARG A 91 16.85 -39.53 -17.20
C ARG A 91 16.44 -38.89 -15.86
N ARG A 92 17.19 -37.90 -15.36
CA ARG A 92 16.90 -37.16 -14.12
C ARG A 92 15.87 -36.04 -14.32
N GLY A 93 15.25 -35.58 -13.22
CA GLY A 93 14.34 -34.42 -13.22
C GLY A 93 12.90 -34.74 -13.62
N ALA A 94 12.42 -35.94 -13.30
CA ALA A 94 11.01 -36.32 -13.49
C ALA A 94 10.15 -35.89 -12.28
N ARG A 95 8.90 -35.49 -12.53
CA ARG A 95 7.97 -35.10 -11.46
C ARG A 95 7.65 -36.33 -10.60
N SER A 96 8.04 -36.30 -9.33
CA SER A 96 7.76 -37.37 -8.35
C SER A 96 7.39 -36.76 -6.99
N GLU A 97 7.00 -37.58 -6.01
CA GLU A 97 6.62 -37.08 -4.69
C GLU A 97 7.85 -36.51 -3.95
N LYS A 98 7.70 -35.32 -3.36
CA LYS A 98 8.74 -34.68 -2.55
C LYS A 98 8.91 -35.44 -1.23
N ILE A 99 10.12 -35.86 -0.91
CA ILE A 99 10.42 -36.51 0.38
C ILE A 99 10.70 -35.46 1.45
N TYR A 100 11.63 -34.54 1.17
CA TYR A 100 12.08 -33.50 2.11
C TYR A 100 12.68 -32.35 1.31
N GLY A 101 12.43 -31.09 1.69
CA GLY A 101 12.91 -29.92 0.95
C GLY A 101 12.08 -28.66 1.18
N GLY A 102 12.65 -27.52 0.80
CA GLY A 102 12.15 -26.17 1.03
C GLY A 102 12.45 -25.68 2.44
N LEU A 103 12.63 -24.37 2.61
CA LEU A 103 12.69 -23.73 3.93
C LEU A 103 11.28 -23.53 4.47
N THR A 104 11.10 -23.78 5.77
CA THR A 104 9.89 -23.43 6.50
C THR A 104 10.04 -22.08 7.20
N GLU A 105 8.91 -21.47 7.57
CA GLU A 105 8.90 -20.22 8.36
C GLU A 105 9.63 -20.38 9.71
N GLU A 106 9.43 -21.52 10.40
CA GLU A 106 10.11 -21.80 11.67
C GLU A 106 11.64 -21.89 11.49
N GLU A 107 12.09 -22.56 10.44
CA GLU A 107 13.52 -22.73 10.15
C GLU A 107 14.16 -21.39 9.76
N TRP A 108 13.49 -20.60 8.93
CA TRP A 108 13.96 -19.28 8.54
C TRP A 108 13.96 -18.30 9.73
N GLY A 109 12.90 -18.30 10.53
CA GLY A 109 12.81 -17.50 11.76
C GLY A 109 13.96 -17.78 12.72
N ALA A 110 14.37 -19.05 12.89
CA ALA A 110 15.54 -19.40 13.72
C ALA A 110 16.86 -18.83 13.18
N ILE A 111 17.04 -18.81 11.86
CA ILE A 111 18.21 -18.21 11.19
C ILE A 111 18.20 -16.69 11.41
N VAL A 112 17.08 -16.04 11.10
CA VAL A 112 16.91 -14.58 11.26
C VAL A 112 17.08 -14.14 12.71
N ASN A 113 16.57 -14.91 13.67
CA ASN A 113 16.76 -14.65 15.10
C ASN A 113 18.25 -14.60 15.49
N ARG A 114 19.09 -15.45 14.89
CA ARG A 114 20.54 -15.39 15.11
C ARG A 114 21.17 -14.18 14.44
N LEU A 115 20.76 -13.89 13.21
CA LEU A 115 21.35 -12.81 12.41
C LEU A 115 20.94 -11.42 12.92
N SER A 116 19.79 -11.31 13.59
CA SER A 116 19.29 -10.05 14.18
C SER A 116 19.90 -9.73 15.56
N GLN A 117 20.78 -10.58 16.10
CA GLN A 117 21.47 -10.30 17.36
C GLN A 117 22.58 -9.27 17.17
N ASN A 118 22.88 -8.50 18.21
CA ASN A 118 23.97 -7.51 18.21
C ASN A 118 25.37 -8.12 17.97
N GLU A 119 25.53 -9.44 18.12
CA GLU A 119 26.79 -10.12 17.82
C GLU A 119 26.98 -10.32 16.31
N LYS A 120 28.13 -9.84 15.80
CA LYS A 120 28.55 -10.04 14.40
C LYS A 120 28.34 -11.48 13.93
N SER A 121 27.61 -11.63 12.84
CA SER A 121 27.27 -12.90 12.23
C SER A 121 27.37 -12.84 10.71
N LEU A 122 27.56 -14.01 10.08
CA LEU A 122 27.68 -14.12 8.63
C LEU A 122 26.70 -15.16 8.11
N LEU A 123 25.90 -14.80 7.10
CA LEU A 123 25.13 -15.73 6.29
C LEU A 123 25.76 -15.82 4.90
N VAL A 124 25.99 -17.03 4.40
CA VAL A 124 26.32 -17.27 3.00
C VAL A 124 25.31 -18.27 2.46
N ALA A 125 24.60 -17.90 1.40
CA ALA A 125 23.59 -18.73 0.76
C ALA A 125 23.90 -18.88 -0.73
N GLU A 126 23.71 -20.08 -1.29
CA GLU A 126 23.89 -20.34 -2.72
C GLU A 126 22.55 -20.54 -3.44
N TYR A 127 22.64 -20.84 -4.73
CA TYR A 127 21.53 -21.24 -5.58
C TYR A 127 20.61 -22.26 -4.90
N ASN A 128 19.31 -22.23 -5.20
CA ASN A 128 18.27 -23.06 -4.57
C ASN A 128 18.05 -22.86 -3.04
N THR A 129 18.40 -21.69 -2.50
CA THR A 129 18.09 -21.37 -1.09
C THR A 129 16.61 -21.01 -0.83
N PHE A 130 15.91 -20.41 -1.79
CA PHE A 130 14.53 -19.92 -1.62
C PHE A 130 13.56 -20.30 -2.73
N ALA A 131 14.06 -20.93 -3.81
CA ALA A 131 13.25 -21.39 -4.93
C ALA A 131 12.25 -22.50 -4.50
N SER A 132 11.41 -22.94 -5.44
CA SER A 132 10.53 -24.10 -5.20
C SER A 132 11.37 -25.27 -4.68
N PRO A 133 10.98 -25.97 -3.60
CA PRO A 133 9.63 -26.08 -3.04
C PRO A 133 9.40 -25.23 -1.77
N THR A 134 10.19 -24.18 -1.55
CA THR A 134 9.92 -23.15 -0.52
C THR A 134 8.67 -22.36 -0.92
N ASN A 135 7.76 -22.12 0.04
CA ASN A 135 6.53 -21.39 -0.23
C ASN A 135 6.82 -19.91 -0.57
N GLU A 136 5.86 -19.23 -1.18
CA GLU A 136 6.06 -17.85 -1.67
C GLU A 136 6.39 -16.85 -0.55
N GLU A 137 5.75 -16.99 0.62
CA GLU A 137 5.94 -16.07 1.75
C GLU A 137 7.37 -16.15 2.31
N VAL A 138 7.85 -17.36 2.61
CA VAL A 138 9.21 -17.60 3.10
C VAL A 138 10.22 -17.19 2.04
N ARG A 139 9.95 -17.49 0.77
CA ARG A 139 10.80 -17.10 -0.36
C ARG A 139 11.01 -15.59 -0.42
N LYS A 140 9.94 -14.81 -0.33
CA LYS A 140 10.02 -13.33 -0.31
C LYS A 140 10.85 -12.87 0.88
N LYS A 141 10.61 -13.39 2.09
CA LYS A 141 11.40 -13.04 3.30
C LYS A 141 12.89 -13.36 3.14
N VAL A 142 13.24 -14.51 2.56
CA VAL A 142 14.64 -14.91 2.34
C VAL A 142 15.29 -14.02 1.28
N ALA A 143 14.64 -13.79 0.15
CA ALA A 143 15.13 -12.90 -0.91
C ALA A 143 15.34 -11.46 -0.40
N ASP A 144 14.39 -10.95 0.39
CA ASP A 144 14.45 -9.62 1.00
C ASP A 144 15.64 -9.49 1.95
N PHE A 145 15.85 -10.48 2.83
CA PHE A 145 16.98 -10.48 3.77
C PHE A 145 18.33 -10.61 3.06
N LEU A 146 18.38 -11.40 1.98
CA LEU A 146 19.57 -11.53 1.12
C LEU A 146 19.80 -10.30 0.22
N GLY A 147 18.85 -9.36 0.15
CA GLY A 147 19.00 -8.12 -0.60
C GLY A 147 18.82 -8.28 -2.12
N LEU A 148 17.97 -9.20 -2.56
CA LEU A 148 17.81 -9.53 -3.97
C LEU A 148 16.35 -9.54 -4.44
N ASN A 149 16.16 -9.27 -5.73
CA ASN A 149 14.92 -9.44 -6.47
C ASN A 149 15.05 -10.65 -7.41
N TRP A 150 14.09 -11.56 -7.34
CA TRP A 150 14.03 -12.75 -8.21
C TRP A 150 12.64 -12.87 -8.85
N SER A 151 12.58 -12.89 -10.18
CA SER A 151 11.31 -13.02 -10.93
C SER A 151 10.96 -14.46 -11.29
N GLY A 152 11.65 -15.43 -10.70
CA GLY A 152 11.43 -16.86 -10.93
C GLY A 152 12.35 -17.47 -12.00
N TRP A 153 13.15 -16.67 -12.72
CA TRP A 153 14.00 -17.18 -13.79
C TRP A 153 15.30 -17.82 -13.27
N THR A 154 15.59 -19.00 -13.80
CA THR A 154 16.86 -19.72 -13.65
C THR A 154 17.40 -20.10 -15.04
N GLY A 155 18.69 -20.36 -15.14
CA GLY A 155 19.33 -20.68 -16.42
C GLY A 155 20.44 -21.70 -16.30
N ARG A 156 20.68 -22.44 -17.39
CA ARG A 156 21.87 -23.30 -17.54
C ARG A 156 22.33 -23.38 -18.99
N TYR A 157 23.65 -23.41 -19.18
CA TYR A 157 24.26 -23.67 -20.49
C TYR A 157 24.37 -25.17 -20.75
N PHE A 158 23.99 -25.59 -21.96
CA PHE A 158 24.11 -26.97 -22.41
C PHE A 158 24.99 -27.05 -23.67
N GLN A 159 25.87 -28.05 -23.71
CA GLN A 159 26.70 -28.35 -24.89
C GLN A 159 25.88 -28.97 -26.04
N GLU A 160 24.69 -29.50 -25.73
CA GLU A 160 23.74 -30.07 -26.69
C GLU A 160 22.32 -29.89 -26.17
N LEU A 161 21.50 -29.16 -26.91
CA LEU A 161 20.10 -28.83 -26.62
C LEU A 161 19.13 -29.92 -27.08
N ASN A 162 19.55 -30.88 -27.90
CA ASN A 162 18.68 -31.99 -28.30
C ASN A 162 18.54 -33.00 -27.14
N PRO A 163 17.33 -33.17 -26.56
CA PRO A 163 17.14 -34.07 -25.41
C PRO A 163 17.39 -35.54 -25.74
N ALA A 164 17.28 -35.97 -27.00
CA ALA A 164 17.62 -37.34 -27.39
C ALA A 164 19.13 -37.63 -27.36
N LYS A 165 19.97 -36.58 -27.48
CA LYS A 165 21.44 -36.66 -27.42
C LYS A 165 21.99 -36.27 -26.05
N ASN A 166 21.27 -35.43 -25.31
CA ASN A 166 21.65 -34.96 -23.99
C ASN A 166 20.66 -35.39 -22.90
N LYS A 167 21.12 -36.28 -22.01
CA LYS A 167 20.33 -36.77 -20.87
C LYS A 167 20.36 -35.82 -19.65
N GLU A 168 21.16 -34.76 -19.68
CA GLU A 168 21.21 -33.76 -18.59
C GLU A 168 20.06 -32.76 -18.63
N ILE A 169 19.38 -32.62 -19.77
CA ILE A 169 18.15 -31.82 -19.88
C ILE A 169 17.07 -32.51 -19.04
N PRO A 170 16.46 -31.84 -18.05
CA PRO A 170 15.48 -32.43 -17.14
C PRO A 170 14.32 -33.13 -17.86
N GLN A 171 13.88 -34.28 -17.34
CA GLN A 171 12.78 -35.06 -17.93
C GLN A 171 11.48 -34.26 -18.03
N TRP A 172 11.15 -33.42 -17.05
CA TRP A 172 9.93 -32.60 -17.10
C TRP A 172 9.89 -31.64 -18.30
N ILE A 173 11.04 -31.12 -18.77
CA ILE A 173 11.10 -30.28 -19.98
C ILE A 173 10.76 -31.12 -21.20
N VAL A 174 11.28 -32.36 -21.25
CA VAL A 174 10.98 -33.30 -22.34
C VAL A 174 9.51 -33.70 -22.34
N ASP A 175 8.93 -33.93 -21.16
CA ASP A 175 7.53 -34.33 -21.03
C ASP A 175 6.57 -33.21 -21.47
N GLU A 176 6.88 -31.96 -21.12
CA GLU A 176 6.02 -30.80 -21.37
C GLU A 176 6.23 -30.21 -22.78
N PHE A 177 7.48 -30.15 -23.27
CA PHE A 177 7.84 -29.46 -24.51
C PHE A 177 8.37 -30.36 -25.61
N GLY A 178 8.55 -31.67 -25.37
CA GLY A 178 9.23 -32.59 -26.28
C GLY A 178 8.67 -32.63 -27.69
N ASP A 179 7.34 -32.59 -27.85
CA ASP A 179 6.67 -32.59 -29.16
C ASP A 179 6.92 -31.31 -29.97
N SER A 180 7.24 -30.20 -29.28
CA SER A 180 7.51 -28.88 -29.87
C SER A 180 9.01 -28.52 -29.89
N TRP A 181 9.88 -29.37 -29.33
CA TRP A 181 11.29 -29.07 -29.14
C TRP A 181 12.07 -29.18 -30.45
N ARG A 182 12.52 -28.04 -30.96
CA ARG A 182 13.22 -27.92 -32.24
C ARG A 182 14.70 -27.54 -32.12
N TYR A 183 15.22 -27.47 -30.90
CA TYR A 183 16.54 -26.93 -30.63
C TYR A 183 17.61 -28.04 -30.64
N GLU A 184 18.74 -27.78 -31.28
CA GLU A 184 19.93 -28.65 -31.33
C GLU A 184 21.21 -27.83 -31.20
N GLY A 185 22.31 -28.48 -30.83
CA GLY A 185 23.61 -27.82 -30.64
C GLY A 185 23.70 -27.09 -29.31
N GLU A 186 24.64 -26.17 -29.17
CA GLU A 186 24.94 -25.50 -27.90
C GLU A 186 23.97 -24.33 -27.62
N GLY A 187 23.69 -24.04 -26.35
CA GLY A 187 22.92 -22.86 -25.95
C GLY A 187 22.43 -22.88 -24.51
N PHE A 188 21.67 -21.85 -24.10
CA PHE A 188 21.03 -21.81 -22.78
C PHE A 188 19.59 -22.29 -22.82
N ILE A 189 19.17 -22.96 -21.74
CA ILE A 189 17.77 -23.15 -21.39
C ILE A 189 17.51 -22.31 -20.14
N LEU A 190 16.54 -21.39 -20.24
CA LEU A 190 16.05 -20.59 -19.14
C LEU A 190 14.66 -21.08 -18.75
N VAL A 191 14.40 -21.21 -17.46
CA VAL A 191 13.15 -21.74 -16.90
C VAL A 191 12.62 -20.75 -15.88
N ASN A 192 11.32 -20.50 -15.90
CA ASN A 192 10.65 -19.74 -14.85
C ASN A 192 9.94 -20.69 -13.87
N ASP A 193 10.37 -20.67 -12.62
CA ASP A 193 9.88 -21.55 -11.56
C ASP A 193 8.47 -21.22 -11.06
N ILE A 194 7.93 -20.05 -11.43
CA ILE A 194 6.63 -19.57 -10.97
C ILE A 194 5.55 -19.92 -12.00
N ASN A 195 5.79 -19.63 -13.27
CA ASN A 195 4.80 -19.79 -14.35
C ASN A 195 5.14 -20.91 -15.34
N TYR A 196 6.23 -21.65 -15.11
CA TYR A 196 6.71 -22.78 -15.92
C TYR A 196 7.06 -22.45 -17.38
N GLN A 197 7.33 -21.18 -17.69
CA GLN A 197 7.82 -20.77 -19.01
C GLN A 197 9.24 -21.26 -19.27
N VAL A 198 9.55 -21.54 -20.55
CA VAL A 198 10.87 -21.95 -21.01
C VAL A 198 11.32 -21.08 -22.18
N VAL A 199 12.50 -20.47 -22.07
CA VAL A 199 13.14 -19.66 -23.12
C VAL A 199 14.48 -20.29 -23.49
N VAL A 200 14.78 -20.40 -24.79
CA VAL A 200 16.00 -21.07 -25.29
C VAL A 200 16.87 -20.11 -26.08
N LEU A 201 18.12 -19.93 -25.65
CA LEU A 201 19.14 -19.11 -26.34
C LEU A 201 20.07 -20.00 -27.17
N GLU A 202 19.76 -20.17 -28.44
CA GLU A 202 20.61 -20.85 -29.43
C GLU A 202 21.96 -20.14 -29.69
N ASN A 203 23.05 -20.91 -29.71
CA ASN A 203 24.38 -20.42 -30.08
C ASN A 203 24.43 -19.96 -31.55
N ASN A 204 25.19 -18.91 -31.86
CA ASN A 204 25.30 -18.22 -33.16
C ASN A 204 24.05 -17.48 -33.65
N LYS A 205 22.93 -17.55 -32.92
CA LYS A 205 21.72 -16.75 -33.20
C LYS A 205 21.49 -15.72 -32.10
N HIS A 206 21.40 -16.17 -30.85
CA HIS A 206 21.19 -15.31 -29.68
C HIS A 206 22.50 -15.01 -28.92
N LEU A 207 23.54 -15.84 -29.12
CA LEU A 207 24.84 -15.74 -28.44
C LEU A 207 25.97 -15.48 -29.43
N LYS A 208 26.95 -14.66 -29.01
CA LYS A 208 28.22 -14.40 -29.70
C LYS A 208 29.35 -15.34 -29.25
N ASP A 209 29.33 -15.75 -27.98
CA ASP A 209 30.33 -16.62 -27.36
C ASP A 209 29.66 -17.78 -26.62
N LYS A 210 30.46 -18.78 -26.23
CA LYS A 210 30.02 -20.00 -25.54
C LYS A 210 30.09 -19.87 -24.02
N GLY A 211 29.07 -20.38 -23.34
CA GLY A 211 29.00 -20.43 -21.88
C GLY A 211 28.74 -19.06 -21.24
N ILE A 212 28.79 -19.04 -19.92
CA ILE A 212 28.64 -17.83 -19.10
C ILE A 212 29.82 -17.75 -18.14
N SER A 213 30.34 -16.56 -17.87
CA SER A 213 31.40 -16.34 -16.88
C SER A 213 30.95 -15.28 -15.88
N ILE A 214 31.74 -15.04 -14.85
CA ILE A 214 31.48 -14.00 -13.86
C ILE A 214 32.52 -12.91 -14.01
N ARG A 215 32.03 -11.66 -14.10
CA ARG A 215 32.83 -10.44 -14.06
C ARG A 215 32.69 -9.81 -12.67
N PHE A 216 33.81 -9.50 -12.04
CA PHE A 216 33.79 -8.84 -10.73
C PHE A 216 33.67 -7.32 -10.89
N THR A 217 32.86 -6.69 -10.04
CA THR A 217 32.75 -5.22 -9.97
C THR A 217 34.00 -4.64 -9.29
N ASP A 218 34.18 -3.32 -9.32
CA ASP A 218 35.31 -2.67 -8.63
C ASP A 218 35.38 -3.04 -7.14
N GLN A 219 34.23 -3.20 -6.48
CA GLN A 219 34.17 -3.63 -5.08
C GLN A 219 34.52 -5.11 -4.93
N GLY A 220 33.96 -5.99 -5.78
CA GLY A 220 34.29 -7.41 -5.78
C GLY A 220 35.76 -7.68 -6.09
N SER A 221 36.36 -6.96 -7.04
CA SER A 221 37.78 -7.06 -7.35
C SER A 221 38.67 -6.61 -6.21
N LYS A 222 38.31 -5.55 -5.49
CA LYS A 222 39.01 -5.13 -4.27
C LYS A 222 38.91 -6.17 -3.16
N GLN A 223 37.74 -6.80 -3.01
CA GLN A 223 37.51 -7.77 -1.94
C GLN A 223 38.16 -9.13 -2.23
N PHE A 224 38.00 -9.66 -3.44
CA PHE A 224 38.38 -11.03 -3.79
C PHE A 224 39.72 -11.13 -4.52
N GLY A 225 40.24 -10.02 -5.05
CA GLY A 225 41.45 -10.03 -5.89
C GLY A 225 41.25 -10.71 -7.24
N LEU A 226 39.99 -10.81 -7.69
CA LEU A 226 39.58 -11.45 -8.95
C LEU A 226 38.95 -10.41 -9.88
N THR A 227 39.18 -10.53 -11.19
CA THR A 227 38.55 -9.66 -12.20
C THR A 227 37.57 -10.41 -13.09
N LYS A 228 37.83 -11.70 -13.38
CA LYS A 228 36.97 -12.56 -14.18
C LYS A 228 37.13 -14.04 -13.79
N SER A 229 36.09 -14.85 -13.95
CA SER A 229 36.11 -16.30 -13.73
C SER A 229 36.30 -17.11 -15.03
N PRO A 230 36.63 -18.42 -14.93
CA PRO A 230 36.32 -19.39 -15.98
C PRO A 230 34.82 -19.48 -16.27
N ASN A 231 34.43 -20.19 -17.34
CA ASN A 231 33.02 -20.46 -17.61
C ASN A 231 32.39 -21.26 -16.47
N TYR A 232 31.14 -20.91 -16.15
CA TYR A 232 30.26 -21.58 -15.22
C TYR A 232 29.27 -22.46 -16.00
N GLU A 233 29.12 -23.72 -15.58
CA GLU A 233 28.42 -24.76 -16.37
C GLU A 233 27.18 -25.35 -15.68
N TYR A 234 26.86 -24.87 -14.47
CA TYR A 234 25.73 -25.31 -13.66
C TYR A 234 24.55 -24.35 -13.73
N TRP A 235 23.48 -24.68 -13.01
CA TRP A 235 22.29 -23.84 -12.91
C TRP A 235 22.60 -22.57 -12.11
N PHE A 236 22.00 -21.46 -12.54
CA PHE A 236 22.12 -20.16 -11.89
C PHE A 236 20.77 -19.45 -11.81
N ASP A 237 20.62 -18.62 -10.78
CA ASP A 237 19.47 -17.74 -10.60
C ASP A 237 19.69 -16.42 -11.36
N ILE A 238 18.64 -15.92 -12.02
CA ILE A 238 18.66 -14.59 -12.64
C ILE A 238 18.09 -13.59 -11.62
N VAL A 239 18.98 -12.92 -10.89
CA VAL A 239 18.64 -12.00 -9.79
C VAL A 239 19.17 -10.59 -10.00
N THR A 240 18.44 -9.60 -9.51
CA THR A 240 18.91 -8.20 -9.44
C THR A 240 19.03 -7.76 -7.99
N ALA A 241 19.86 -6.75 -7.73
CA ALA A 241 20.05 -6.24 -6.37
C ALA A 241 18.87 -5.36 -5.92
N LYS A 242 18.47 -5.47 -4.65
CA LYS A 242 17.58 -4.49 -4.02
C LYS A 242 18.33 -3.22 -3.62
N SER A 243 17.59 -2.13 -3.42
CA SER A 243 18.14 -0.87 -2.90
C SER A 243 18.88 -1.11 -1.57
N GLY A 244 20.13 -0.63 -1.51
CA GLY A 244 21.06 -0.82 -0.39
C GLY A 244 21.96 -2.05 -0.46
N SER A 245 21.80 -2.94 -1.46
CA SER A 245 22.64 -4.14 -1.62
C SER A 245 23.82 -3.91 -2.56
N GLU A 246 24.96 -4.52 -2.27
CA GLU A 246 26.19 -4.41 -3.06
C GLU A 246 26.31 -5.57 -4.06
N VAL A 247 26.39 -5.26 -5.36
CA VAL A 247 26.76 -6.24 -6.40
C VAL A 247 28.28 -6.38 -6.44
N LEU A 248 28.80 -7.54 -6.07
CA LEU A 248 30.25 -7.82 -6.09
C LEU A 248 30.68 -8.49 -7.39
N ALA A 249 29.76 -9.20 -8.05
CA ALA A 249 30.03 -9.79 -9.35
C ALA A 249 28.73 -9.97 -10.16
N GLU A 250 28.86 -9.96 -11.48
CA GLU A 250 27.77 -10.09 -12.44
C GLU A 250 28.06 -11.23 -13.40
N TYR A 251 27.00 -11.87 -13.90
CA TYR A 251 27.15 -12.84 -14.96
C TYR A 251 27.41 -12.14 -16.31
N GLU A 252 28.39 -12.64 -17.03
CA GLU A 252 28.81 -12.17 -18.35
C GLU A 252 28.59 -13.29 -19.37
N TRP A 253 27.55 -13.13 -20.18
CA TRP A 253 27.26 -13.91 -21.37
C TRP A 253 27.16 -12.99 -22.59
N SER A 254 27.78 -13.37 -23.71
CA SER A 254 27.87 -12.49 -24.87
C SER A 254 26.61 -12.58 -25.73
N LEU A 255 25.65 -11.68 -25.56
CA LEU A 255 24.39 -11.66 -26.33
C LEU A 255 24.53 -10.96 -27.71
N THR A 256 23.77 -11.44 -28.71
CA THR A 256 23.49 -10.71 -29.97
C THR A 256 22.31 -9.75 -29.79
N GLU A 257 22.04 -8.86 -30.75
CA GLU A 257 20.84 -8.01 -30.73
C GLU A 257 19.55 -8.84 -30.62
N ALA A 258 19.44 -9.91 -31.39
CA ALA A 258 18.32 -10.84 -31.32
C ALA A 258 18.21 -11.56 -29.96
N GLY A 259 19.34 -11.80 -29.28
CA GLY A 259 19.34 -12.34 -27.92
C GLY A 259 18.81 -11.34 -26.90
N MET A 260 19.22 -10.07 -26.98
CA MET A 260 18.72 -9.02 -26.10
C MET A 260 17.22 -8.76 -26.30
N GLU A 261 16.75 -8.74 -27.54
CA GLU A 261 15.33 -8.58 -27.87
C GLU A 261 14.48 -9.72 -27.29
N LEU A 262 14.91 -10.98 -27.47
CA LEU A 262 14.22 -12.15 -26.92
C LEU A 262 14.14 -12.13 -25.39
N LEU A 263 15.20 -11.68 -24.70
CA LEU A 263 15.18 -11.55 -23.25
C LEU A 263 14.23 -10.43 -22.79
N ASN A 264 14.25 -9.28 -23.46
CA ASN A 264 13.37 -8.14 -23.13
C ASN A 264 11.88 -8.47 -23.37
N GLU A 265 11.54 -9.20 -24.44
CA GLU A 265 10.17 -9.68 -24.70
C GLU A 265 9.61 -10.59 -23.60
N ASN A 266 10.49 -11.25 -22.83
CA ASN A 266 10.13 -12.15 -21.74
C ASN A 266 10.46 -11.57 -20.35
N GLU A 267 10.74 -10.26 -20.28
CA GLU A 267 11.06 -9.55 -19.03
C GLU A 267 12.25 -10.16 -18.26
N ILE A 268 13.23 -10.70 -18.98
CA ILE A 268 14.47 -11.26 -18.42
C ILE A 268 15.57 -10.19 -18.51
N PRO A 269 16.21 -9.81 -17.39
CA PRO A 269 17.27 -8.80 -17.42
C PRO A 269 18.50 -9.31 -18.20
N THR A 270 19.08 -8.45 -19.02
CA THR A 270 20.30 -8.78 -19.80
C THR A 270 21.57 -8.78 -18.97
N GLU A 271 21.57 -8.03 -17.86
CA GLU A 271 22.64 -7.98 -16.84
C GLU A 271 22.03 -8.32 -15.47
N PHE A 272 22.66 -9.25 -14.76
CA PHE A 272 22.15 -9.75 -13.48
C PHE A 272 23.31 -10.19 -12.56
N ALA A 273 23.05 -10.17 -11.27
CA ALA A 273 24.07 -10.38 -10.26
C ALA A 273 24.45 -11.87 -10.14
N ALA A 274 25.75 -12.13 -10.02
CA ALA A 274 26.31 -13.45 -9.71
C ALA A 274 26.66 -13.56 -8.22
N VAL A 275 27.13 -12.46 -7.62
CA VAL A 275 27.47 -12.39 -6.18
C VAL A 275 26.93 -11.09 -5.61
N LEU A 276 26.06 -11.22 -4.62
CA LEU A 276 25.49 -10.12 -3.85
C LEU A 276 26.03 -10.13 -2.43
N LYS A 277 26.19 -8.95 -1.86
CA LYS A 277 26.52 -8.73 -0.45
C LYS A 277 25.52 -7.74 0.13
N ASN A 278 25.00 -8.05 1.33
CA ASN A 278 24.09 -7.18 2.04
C ASN A 278 24.46 -7.09 3.54
N GLY A 279 23.97 -6.06 4.22
CA GLY A 279 24.17 -5.82 5.65
C GLY A 279 22.82 -5.70 6.38
N TYR A 280 22.72 -6.32 7.57
CA TYR A 280 21.54 -6.20 8.43
C TYR A 280 21.97 -6.09 9.89
N GLY A 281 21.91 -4.88 10.47
CA GLY A 281 22.47 -4.60 11.80
C GLY A 281 23.93 -5.08 11.92
N SER A 282 24.19 -6.04 12.81
CA SER A 282 25.50 -6.68 12.97
C SER A 282 25.77 -7.86 12.00
N ALA A 283 24.79 -8.30 11.22
CA ALA A 283 24.95 -9.39 10.26
C ALA A 283 25.46 -8.90 8.90
N THR A 284 26.28 -9.72 8.26
CA THR A 284 26.62 -9.59 6.84
C THR A 284 26.09 -10.81 6.10
N THR A 285 25.47 -10.62 4.94
CA THR A 285 25.00 -11.71 4.09
C THR A 285 25.72 -11.70 2.75
N TYR A 286 25.95 -12.87 2.19
CA TYR A 286 26.38 -13.06 0.81
C TYR A 286 25.45 -14.06 0.15
N TYR A 287 25.03 -13.74 -1.08
CA TYR A 287 24.28 -14.66 -1.91
C TYR A 287 25.04 -14.95 -3.20
N PHE A 288 25.22 -16.22 -3.49
CA PHE A 288 25.81 -16.74 -4.71
C PHE A 288 24.70 -17.23 -5.61
N ALA A 289 24.48 -16.56 -6.75
CA ALA A 289 23.40 -16.87 -7.67
C ALA A 289 23.69 -18.11 -8.55
N GLY A 290 24.54 -19.01 -8.08
CA GLY A 290 24.85 -20.30 -8.70
C GLY A 290 25.37 -21.25 -7.63
N ASP A 291 25.26 -22.55 -7.88
CA ASP A 291 25.92 -23.57 -7.08
C ASP A 291 27.43 -23.54 -7.37
N TYR A 292 28.15 -22.73 -6.61
CA TYR A 292 29.58 -22.48 -6.82
C TYR A 292 30.44 -23.49 -6.09
N ASN A 293 29.85 -24.16 -5.10
CA ASN A 293 30.51 -25.14 -4.27
C ASN A 293 30.43 -26.57 -4.83
N ASP A 294 29.49 -26.88 -5.74
CA ASP A 294 29.39 -28.18 -6.40
C ASP A 294 30.77 -28.62 -6.97
N ILE A 295 31.27 -29.74 -6.44
CA ILE A 295 32.44 -30.42 -6.98
C ILE A 295 32.38 -31.96 -6.82
N GLU A 296 32.71 -32.69 -7.90
CA GLU A 296 32.72 -34.15 -7.90
C GLU A 296 33.86 -34.71 -7.03
N HIS A 297 35.07 -34.16 -7.17
CA HIS A 297 36.30 -34.66 -6.54
C HIS A 297 37.13 -33.56 -5.87
N VAL A 298 37.39 -33.73 -4.57
CA VAL A 298 38.36 -32.93 -3.79
C VAL A 298 39.54 -33.80 -3.33
N PRO A 299 40.73 -33.22 -3.11
CA PRO A 299 41.90 -33.97 -2.62
C PRO A 299 41.64 -34.57 -1.24
N SER A 300 42.04 -35.84 -1.03
CA SER A 300 41.90 -36.54 0.26
C SER A 300 42.78 -35.97 1.40
N PHE A 301 43.71 -35.07 1.07
CA PHE A 301 44.62 -34.41 2.00
C PHE A 301 44.45 -32.89 1.91
N TYR A 302 44.19 -32.25 3.05
CA TYR A 302 43.92 -30.80 3.15
C TYR A 302 45.00 -30.05 3.96
N GLN A 303 45.96 -30.75 4.57
CA GLN A 303 46.91 -30.17 5.55
C GLN A 303 48.16 -29.49 4.93
N MET A 304 48.33 -29.53 3.61
CA MET A 304 49.50 -28.99 2.92
C MET A 304 49.32 -27.52 2.52
N LYS A 305 50.29 -26.66 2.90
CA LYS A 305 50.30 -25.24 2.52
C LYS A 305 50.59 -25.08 1.03
N GLY A 306 49.77 -24.31 0.30
CA GLY A 306 49.92 -24.06 -1.14
C GLY A 306 49.18 -25.05 -2.06
N LEU A 307 48.39 -25.98 -1.49
CA LEU A 307 47.63 -26.97 -2.24
C LEU A 307 46.61 -26.33 -3.21
N GLN A 308 45.88 -25.31 -2.74
CA GLN A 308 44.92 -24.54 -3.53
C GLN A 308 45.57 -23.96 -4.80
N GLY A 309 46.76 -23.35 -4.67
CA GLY A 309 47.49 -22.78 -5.80
C GLY A 309 47.90 -23.83 -6.83
N ALA A 310 48.34 -25.01 -6.39
CA ALA A 310 48.71 -26.10 -7.29
C ALA A 310 47.49 -26.67 -8.06
N TYR A 311 46.36 -26.87 -7.37
CA TYR A 311 45.13 -27.38 -8.01
C TYR A 311 44.48 -26.34 -8.92
N SER A 312 44.57 -25.05 -8.60
CA SER A 312 44.13 -23.97 -9.50
C SER A 312 44.87 -23.98 -10.84
N VAL A 313 46.15 -24.37 -10.85
CA VAL A 313 46.96 -24.49 -12.08
C VAL A 313 46.66 -25.80 -12.81
N LEU A 314 46.58 -26.92 -12.08
CA LEU A 314 46.35 -28.26 -12.65
C LEU A 314 44.95 -28.42 -13.29
N ASN A 315 43.92 -27.80 -12.72
CA ASN A 315 42.54 -27.87 -13.19
C ASN A 315 42.17 -26.71 -14.12
N THR A 316 43.14 -26.04 -14.74
CA THR A 316 42.87 -24.87 -15.60
C THR A 316 41.97 -25.18 -16.80
N PHE A 317 41.91 -26.45 -17.23
CA PHE A 317 41.15 -26.90 -18.40
C PHE A 317 40.16 -28.04 -18.06
N SER A 318 39.68 -28.09 -16.82
CA SER A 318 38.69 -29.08 -16.37
C SER A 318 37.46 -28.40 -15.78
N ASP A 319 36.38 -29.17 -15.61
CA ASP A 319 35.10 -28.72 -15.05
C ASP A 319 35.23 -28.25 -13.59
N ALA A 320 36.36 -28.54 -12.93
CA ALA A 320 36.70 -28.03 -11.61
C ALA A 320 37.39 -26.65 -11.62
N ALA A 321 37.61 -26.04 -12.79
CA ALA A 321 38.31 -24.77 -12.93
C ALA A 321 37.63 -23.64 -12.15
N PHE A 322 36.31 -23.56 -12.23
CA PHE A 322 35.52 -22.54 -11.55
C PHE A 322 35.64 -22.63 -10.04
N TYR A 323 35.49 -23.83 -9.47
CA TYR A 323 35.66 -24.07 -8.03
C TYR A 323 37.02 -23.57 -7.53
N TRP A 324 38.13 -24.00 -8.15
CA TRP A 324 39.47 -23.67 -7.67
C TRP A 324 39.93 -22.24 -7.93
N LYS A 325 39.48 -21.60 -9.02
CA LYS A 325 39.92 -20.24 -9.41
C LYS A 325 38.98 -19.14 -8.95
N THR A 326 37.72 -19.45 -8.66
CA THR A 326 36.69 -18.46 -8.35
C THR A 326 36.15 -18.69 -6.93
N TYR A 327 35.52 -19.84 -6.69
CA TYR A 327 34.84 -20.12 -5.41
C TYR A 327 35.81 -20.12 -4.22
N VAL A 328 36.92 -20.89 -4.30
CA VAL A 328 37.82 -21.02 -3.15
C VAL A 328 38.47 -19.67 -2.76
N PRO A 329 39.05 -18.86 -3.68
CA PRO A 329 39.56 -17.54 -3.32
C PRO A 329 38.48 -16.61 -2.74
N MET A 330 37.28 -16.61 -3.32
CA MET A 330 36.16 -15.78 -2.88
C MET A 330 35.73 -16.13 -1.46
N MET A 331 35.40 -17.40 -1.22
CA MET A 331 34.96 -17.87 0.09
C MET A 331 36.06 -17.73 1.16
N THR A 332 37.34 -17.89 0.79
CA THR A 332 38.46 -17.62 1.70
C THR A 332 38.49 -16.16 2.13
N SER A 333 38.36 -15.22 1.18
CA SER A 333 38.33 -13.78 1.48
C SER A 333 37.14 -13.41 2.37
N ILE A 334 35.95 -13.97 2.11
CA ILE A 334 34.75 -13.75 2.94
C ILE A 334 35.00 -14.18 4.39
N LEU A 335 35.49 -15.41 4.60
CA LEU A 335 35.72 -15.98 5.93
C LEU A 335 36.84 -15.24 6.69
N GLU A 336 37.95 -14.90 6.01
CA GLU A 336 39.07 -14.17 6.62
C GLU A 336 38.68 -12.73 6.98
N SER A 337 37.93 -12.03 6.11
CA SER A 337 37.42 -10.68 6.34
C SER A 337 36.49 -10.66 7.56
N PHE A 338 35.54 -11.59 7.63
CA PHE A 338 34.64 -11.72 8.77
C PHE A 338 35.40 -12.01 10.08
N GLU A 339 36.34 -12.95 10.08
CA GLU A 339 37.15 -13.25 11.26
C GLU A 339 37.99 -12.05 11.73
N SER A 340 38.56 -11.28 10.78
CA SER A 340 39.34 -10.08 11.11
C SER A 340 38.46 -8.97 11.69
N ASN A 341 37.28 -8.75 11.13
CA ASN A 341 36.34 -7.72 11.60
C ASN A 341 35.73 -8.07 12.96
N ARG A 342 35.52 -9.35 13.24
CA ARG A 342 35.09 -9.82 14.56
C ARG A 342 36.17 -9.63 15.64
N LYS A 343 37.45 -9.83 15.31
CA LYS A 343 38.56 -9.61 16.25
C LYS A 343 38.81 -8.14 16.59
N LYS A 344 38.40 -7.21 15.72
CA LYS A 344 38.49 -5.76 15.97
C LYS A 344 37.40 -5.20 16.90
N ASP A 345 36.28 -5.91 17.05
CA ASP A 345 35.07 -5.43 17.73
C ASP A 345 34.98 -5.73 19.24
N ASN A 346 35.99 -6.37 19.83
CA ASN A 346 36.04 -6.54 21.29
C ASN A 346 36.43 -5.26 22.05
N SER A 347 36.43 -4.10 21.39
CA SER A 347 36.44 -2.78 22.03
C SER A 347 35.04 -2.20 21.97
N VAL A 348 34.38 -2.19 23.12
CA VAL A 348 33.14 -1.44 23.39
C VAL A 348 33.29 -0.03 22.80
N VAL A 349 32.38 0.36 21.91
CA VAL A 349 32.22 1.76 21.51
C VAL A 349 31.65 2.47 22.73
N ASP A 350 32.44 3.36 23.33
CA ASP A 350 31.96 4.31 24.33
C ASP A 350 30.94 5.22 23.64
N ILE A 351 29.71 5.22 24.16
CA ILE A 351 28.66 6.18 23.84
C ILE A 351 29.11 7.52 24.40
N ASP A 352 29.58 8.42 23.52
CA ASP A 352 29.96 9.77 23.88
C ASP A 352 28.69 10.61 24.10
N THR A 353 28.29 10.78 25.36
CA THR A 353 27.08 11.51 25.77
C THR A 353 27.14 13.01 25.51
N ASP A 354 28.24 13.57 24.96
CA ASP A 354 28.44 15.02 24.86
C ASP A 354 27.93 15.67 23.56
N LYS A 355 27.29 14.94 22.63
CA LYS A 355 26.60 15.54 21.46
C LYS A 355 25.36 14.75 21.02
N LEU A 356 24.17 15.21 21.40
CA LEU A 356 22.91 14.71 20.80
C LEU A 356 22.80 15.15 19.33
N ASN A 357 22.30 14.24 18.48
CA ASN A 357 22.00 14.49 17.08
C ASN A 357 20.57 15.03 16.93
N TYR A 358 20.41 16.18 16.26
CA TYR A 358 19.11 16.75 15.94
C TYR A 358 19.21 17.60 14.67
N GLY A 359 18.39 17.28 13.67
CA GLY A 359 18.30 18.01 12.40
C GLY A 359 17.18 19.04 12.34
N ALA A 360 16.32 19.11 13.36
CA ALA A 360 15.15 19.97 13.43
C ALA A 360 14.95 20.56 14.82
N ARG A 361 14.36 21.76 14.90
CA ARG A 361 13.97 22.42 16.16
C ARG A 361 12.85 23.42 15.99
N ILE A 362 12.19 23.77 17.09
CA ILE A 362 11.30 24.93 17.19
C ILE A 362 12.05 26.10 17.84
N GLU A 363 12.19 27.20 17.12
CA GLU A 363 12.87 28.41 17.61
C GLU A 363 12.13 29.67 17.15
N ASN A 364 11.87 30.61 18.07
CA ASN A 364 11.13 31.86 17.80
C ASN A 364 9.82 31.66 17.01
N ASN A 365 8.97 30.72 17.46
CA ASN A 365 7.70 30.34 16.81
C ASN A 365 7.85 29.90 15.35
N SER A 366 9.01 29.37 14.97
CA SER A 366 9.27 28.84 13.62
C SER A 366 9.85 27.44 13.72
N PHE A 367 9.55 26.63 12.71
CA PHE A 367 10.25 25.36 12.48
C PHE A 367 11.57 25.66 11.78
N GLU A 368 12.67 25.12 12.30
CA GLU A 368 14.00 25.25 11.69
C GLU A 368 14.58 23.87 11.42
N ILE A 369 15.20 23.72 10.25
CA ILE A 369 15.95 22.53 9.85
C ILE A 369 17.43 22.88 9.70
N LEU A 370 18.30 21.89 9.93
CA LEU A 370 19.73 22.03 9.74
C LEU A 370 20.10 21.70 8.28
N LYS A 371 20.45 22.71 7.49
CA LYS A 371 20.92 22.57 6.09
C LYS A 371 22.34 23.13 6.00
N ASP A 372 23.29 22.34 5.52
CA ASP A 372 24.71 22.74 5.38
C ASP A 372 25.37 23.30 6.66
N ASN A 373 24.98 22.76 7.83
CA ASN A 373 25.36 23.24 9.18
C ASN A 373 24.80 24.62 9.57
N GLU A 374 23.81 25.14 8.84
CA GLU A 374 23.08 26.36 9.18
C GLU A 374 21.61 26.04 9.49
N TRP A 375 21.05 26.74 10.48
CA TRP A 375 19.64 26.64 10.81
C TRP A 375 18.82 27.50 9.85
N VAL A 376 17.95 26.86 9.08
CA VAL A 376 17.09 27.50 8.08
C VAL A 376 15.65 27.37 8.53
N ARG A 377 14.92 28.50 8.56
CA ARG A 377 13.48 28.49 8.82
C ARG A 377 12.76 27.79 7.67
N MET A 378 11.87 26.88 8.01
CA MET A 378 11.06 26.13 7.07
C MET A 378 9.59 26.27 7.48
N ARG A 379 8.78 26.81 6.57
CA ARG A 379 7.33 26.72 6.69
C ARG A 379 6.90 25.36 6.18
N ILE A 380 6.02 24.69 6.93
CA ILE A 380 5.55 23.37 6.54
C ILE A 380 4.56 23.50 5.38
N LYS A 381 4.89 22.82 4.28
CA LYS A 381 4.09 22.63 3.08
C LYS A 381 4.03 21.13 2.85
N GLY A 382 2.99 20.48 3.31
CA GLY A 382 3.00 19.03 3.28
C GLY A 382 1.67 18.39 2.97
N VAL A 383 1.71 17.06 2.95
CA VAL A 383 0.56 16.19 2.75
C VAL A 383 0.56 15.08 3.81
N ASN A 384 -0.61 14.65 4.23
CA ASN A 384 -0.75 13.39 4.95
C ASN A 384 -0.65 12.23 3.94
N LEU A 385 -0.13 11.10 4.39
CA LEU A 385 0.04 9.91 3.57
C LEU A 385 -0.43 8.68 4.35
N GLY A 386 -1.56 8.13 3.93
CA GLY A 386 -2.12 6.88 4.46
C GLY A 386 -1.57 5.64 3.76
N MET A 387 -2.05 4.47 4.17
CA MET A 387 -1.75 3.18 3.53
C MET A 387 -2.88 2.66 2.61
N GLY A 388 -3.88 3.48 2.30
CA GLY A 388 -4.96 3.10 1.39
C GLY A 388 -4.46 2.84 -0.03
N LYS A 389 -4.88 1.69 -0.59
CA LYS A 389 -4.65 1.27 -1.98
C LYS A 389 -5.89 0.53 -2.50
N PRO A 390 -6.35 0.79 -3.74
CA PRO A 390 -7.48 0.05 -4.30
C PRO A 390 -7.24 -1.47 -4.27
N GLY A 391 -8.24 -2.21 -3.81
CA GLY A 391 -8.19 -3.67 -3.65
C GLY A 391 -7.62 -4.17 -2.32
N TYR A 392 -7.20 -3.28 -1.41
CA TYR A 392 -6.56 -3.67 -0.14
C TYR A 392 -7.08 -2.84 1.03
N PHE A 393 -7.23 -3.48 2.20
CA PHE A 393 -7.36 -2.76 3.45
C PHE A 393 -6.00 -2.19 3.89
N PRO A 394 -5.94 -1.04 4.59
CA PRO A 394 -4.68 -0.43 5.03
C PRO A 394 -3.77 -1.40 5.82
N GLY A 395 -4.38 -2.26 6.63
CA GLY A 395 -3.69 -3.27 7.44
C GLY A 395 -2.93 -4.35 6.64
N GLU A 396 -3.14 -4.43 5.33
CA GLU A 396 -2.40 -5.33 4.42
C GLU A 396 -1.08 -4.71 3.93
N ALA A 397 -0.87 -3.40 4.15
CA ALA A 397 0.36 -2.67 3.81
C ALA A 397 0.83 -2.90 2.35
N ALA A 398 -0.10 -2.87 1.40
CA ALA A 398 0.08 -3.35 0.02
C ALA A 398 0.78 -2.36 -0.95
N ILE A 399 1.13 -1.16 -0.50
CA ILE A 399 1.85 -0.17 -1.32
C ILE A 399 3.32 -0.57 -1.43
N THR A 400 3.81 -0.63 -2.66
CA THR A 400 5.17 -1.06 -3.00
C THR A 400 6.18 0.08 -2.90
N GLU A 401 7.48 -0.24 -2.81
CA GLU A 401 8.57 0.75 -2.81
C GLU A 401 8.51 1.67 -4.04
N GLU A 402 8.28 1.11 -5.24
CA GLU A 402 8.23 1.91 -6.47
C GLU A 402 7.00 2.83 -6.54
N GLU A 403 5.85 2.41 -5.98
CA GLU A 403 4.68 3.28 -5.84
C GLU A 403 4.99 4.46 -4.90
N TYR A 404 5.58 4.19 -3.72
CA TYR A 404 6.02 5.24 -2.81
C TYR A 404 7.04 6.18 -3.46
N TYR A 405 8.04 5.64 -4.15
CA TYR A 405 9.07 6.45 -4.79
C TYR A 405 8.47 7.38 -5.85
N ARG A 406 7.58 6.86 -6.70
CA ARG A 406 6.83 7.68 -7.68
C ARG A 406 5.99 8.76 -6.99
N TRP A 407 5.33 8.43 -5.89
CA TRP A 407 4.57 9.41 -5.12
C TRP A 407 5.45 10.48 -4.50
N PHE A 408 6.63 10.14 -3.98
CA PHE A 408 7.59 11.13 -3.48
C PHE A 408 8.11 12.06 -4.58
N GLU A 409 8.33 11.56 -5.80
CA GLU A 409 8.63 12.41 -6.95
C GLU A 409 7.50 13.42 -7.20
N GLN A 410 6.25 12.96 -7.26
CA GLN A 410 5.11 13.84 -7.49
C GLN A 410 4.85 14.82 -6.33
N ILE A 411 5.04 14.40 -5.07
CA ILE A 411 4.92 15.25 -3.88
C ILE A 411 5.99 16.36 -3.90
N GLY A 412 7.24 16.00 -4.18
CA GLY A 412 8.33 16.98 -4.29
C GLY A 412 8.14 17.95 -5.46
N GLU A 413 7.65 17.45 -6.60
CA GLU A 413 7.28 18.29 -7.75
C GLU A 413 6.13 19.27 -7.44
N MET A 414 5.34 19.02 -6.39
CA MET A 414 4.30 19.93 -5.89
C MET A 414 4.86 21.02 -4.97
N ASN A 415 6.18 21.09 -4.79
CA ASN A 415 6.87 21.97 -3.83
C ASN A 415 6.52 21.68 -2.35
N ALA A 416 6.03 20.47 -2.06
CA ALA A 416 5.86 20.01 -0.69
C ALA A 416 7.22 19.62 -0.10
N ASN A 417 7.44 19.96 1.17
CA ASN A 417 8.67 19.68 1.92
C ASN A 417 8.46 18.71 3.08
N ALA A 418 7.22 18.31 3.36
CA ALA A 418 6.91 17.42 4.47
C ALA A 418 5.79 16.43 4.12
N ILE A 419 5.89 15.24 4.70
CA ILE A 419 4.81 14.25 4.76
C ILE A 419 4.52 13.90 6.22
N ARG A 420 3.27 13.56 6.51
CA ARG A 420 2.89 12.96 7.79
C ARG A 420 2.36 11.55 7.57
N VAL A 421 2.87 10.61 8.36
CA VAL A 421 2.39 9.23 8.44
C VAL A 421 1.85 8.95 9.85
N TYR A 422 0.78 8.18 9.95
CA TYR A 422 0.05 7.96 11.21
C TYR A 422 0.60 6.83 12.07
N THR A 423 1.17 5.83 11.39
CA THR A 423 1.59 4.57 11.98
C THR A 423 2.79 4.02 11.19
N LEU A 424 3.23 2.81 11.53
CA LEU A 424 4.27 2.10 10.80
C LEU A 424 3.80 1.75 9.37
N HIS A 425 4.46 2.31 8.36
CA HIS A 425 4.33 1.92 6.96
C HIS A 425 5.20 0.67 6.64
N PRO A 426 5.00 -0.04 5.51
CA PRO A 426 5.86 -1.16 5.12
C PRO A 426 7.30 -0.70 4.81
N PRO A 427 8.31 -1.59 4.84
CA PRO A 427 9.72 -1.23 4.59
C PRO A 427 9.95 -0.45 3.29
N GLY A 428 9.16 -0.72 2.25
CA GLY A 428 9.23 -0.01 0.97
C GLY A 428 9.03 1.50 1.08
N PHE A 429 8.27 2.00 2.06
CA PHE A 429 8.15 3.44 2.31
C PHE A 429 9.50 4.06 2.71
N TYR A 430 10.20 3.43 3.65
CA TYR A 430 11.46 3.90 4.21
C TYR A 430 12.58 3.82 3.17
N ASP A 431 12.63 2.72 2.42
CA ASP A 431 13.58 2.51 1.34
C ASP A 431 13.37 3.56 0.22
N ALA A 432 12.12 3.80 -0.18
CA ALA A 432 11.78 4.80 -1.19
C ALA A 432 12.09 6.23 -0.73
N LEU A 433 11.80 6.59 0.52
CA LEU A 433 12.06 7.93 1.04
C LEU A 433 13.56 8.21 1.09
N LYS A 434 14.34 7.24 1.58
CA LYS A 434 15.80 7.36 1.60
C LYS A 434 16.35 7.52 0.19
N ARG A 435 15.92 6.67 -0.75
CA ARG A 435 16.31 6.75 -2.17
C ARG A 435 15.97 8.11 -2.78
N TYR A 436 14.78 8.62 -2.52
CA TYR A 436 14.35 9.95 -2.97
C TYR A 436 15.26 11.04 -2.41
N ASN A 437 15.42 11.09 -1.08
CA ASN A 437 16.19 12.14 -0.44
C ASN A 437 17.69 12.08 -0.75
N GLU A 438 18.29 10.91 -0.97
CA GLU A 438 19.70 10.81 -1.38
C GLU A 438 19.95 11.30 -2.81
N SER A 439 18.92 11.26 -3.67
CA SER A 439 19.02 11.62 -5.09
C SER A 439 18.55 13.04 -5.42
N HIS A 440 17.85 13.72 -4.51
CA HIS A 440 17.29 15.06 -4.72
C HIS A 440 17.94 16.11 -3.83
N GLU A 441 18.10 17.35 -4.31
CA GLU A 441 18.66 18.45 -3.49
C GLU A 441 17.69 18.91 -2.41
N GLU A 442 16.43 19.15 -2.79
CA GLU A 442 15.35 19.44 -1.85
C GLU A 442 14.79 18.14 -1.30
N LYS A 443 14.72 18.07 0.03
CA LYS A 443 14.35 16.86 0.76
C LYS A 443 12.87 16.90 1.14
N ILE A 444 12.26 15.72 1.21
CA ILE A 444 10.97 15.52 1.87
C ILE A 444 11.24 15.04 3.30
N TYR A 445 10.72 15.79 4.27
CA TYR A 445 10.82 15.47 5.69
C TYR A 445 9.57 14.75 6.20
N VAL A 446 9.68 14.06 7.33
CA VAL A 446 8.60 13.24 7.89
C VAL A 446 8.22 13.72 9.29
N PHE A 447 6.92 13.91 9.50
CA PHE A 447 6.28 13.85 10.81
C PHE A 447 5.76 12.43 11.03
N HIS A 448 6.34 11.72 11.98
CA HIS A 448 5.98 10.33 12.21
C HIS A 448 5.03 10.22 13.40
N GLY A 449 3.89 9.57 13.16
CA GLY A 449 2.88 9.28 14.16
C GLY A 449 3.15 7.99 14.92
N VAL A 450 2.52 7.87 16.09
CA VAL A 450 2.43 6.59 16.80
C VAL A 450 0.96 6.39 17.11
N TRP A 451 0.33 5.44 16.42
CA TRP A 451 -1.10 5.18 16.53
C TRP A 451 -1.43 4.40 17.82
N MET A 452 -2.67 4.54 18.28
CA MET A 452 -3.22 3.82 19.43
C MET A 452 -4.53 3.13 19.05
N ASN A 453 -4.81 1.98 19.67
CA ASN A 453 -6.03 1.23 19.41
C ASN A 453 -7.29 1.94 19.91
N GLU A 454 -8.04 2.53 18.98
CA GLU A 454 -9.26 3.31 19.22
C GLU A 454 -10.35 2.49 19.92
N GLU A 455 -10.61 1.27 19.47
CA GLU A 455 -11.64 0.38 20.04
C GLU A 455 -11.37 0.10 21.53
N LYS A 456 -10.11 -0.21 21.88
CA LYS A 456 -9.73 -0.44 23.29
C LYS A 456 -9.86 0.83 24.14
N ILE A 457 -9.60 2.00 23.56
CA ILE A 457 -9.75 3.30 24.25
C ILE A 457 -11.23 3.59 24.51
N GLU A 458 -12.11 3.37 23.52
CA GLU A 458 -13.55 3.56 23.65
C GLU A 458 -14.18 2.58 24.67
N GLU A 459 -13.71 1.32 24.70
CA GLU A 459 -14.22 0.31 25.62
C GLU A 459 -13.76 0.54 27.07
N SER A 460 -12.49 0.90 27.28
CA SER A 460 -11.91 1.04 28.62
C SER A 460 -12.14 2.42 29.24
N LEU A 461 -12.23 3.47 28.43
CA LEU A 461 -12.19 4.88 28.83
C LEU A 461 -10.99 5.24 29.72
N ASP A 462 -9.92 4.45 29.70
CA ASP A 462 -8.78 4.62 30.60
C ASP A 462 -7.45 4.21 29.95
N VAL A 463 -6.65 5.19 29.52
CA VAL A 463 -5.32 4.93 28.94
C VAL A 463 -4.22 4.68 29.99
N PHE A 464 -4.54 4.67 31.29
CA PHE A 464 -3.67 4.06 32.31
C PHE A 464 -3.82 2.55 32.40
N ASP A 465 -4.81 1.96 31.71
CA ASP A 465 -4.91 0.51 31.60
C ASP A 465 -3.56 -0.07 31.15
N LYS A 466 -3.12 -1.11 31.86
CA LYS A 466 -1.77 -1.62 31.72
C LYS A 466 -1.52 -2.17 30.33
N ASP A 467 -2.50 -2.82 29.72
CA ASP A 467 -2.33 -3.46 28.42
C ASP A 467 -2.30 -2.41 27.32
N ILE A 468 -3.20 -1.41 27.36
CA ILE A 468 -3.22 -0.27 26.43
C ILE A 468 -1.90 0.52 26.50
N LEU A 469 -1.44 0.84 27.72
CA LEU A 469 -0.21 1.59 27.92
C LEU A 469 1.02 0.82 27.43
N GLN A 470 1.08 -0.49 27.68
CA GLN A 470 2.20 -1.33 27.25
C GLN A 470 2.24 -1.48 25.72
N GLU A 471 1.09 -1.62 25.08
CA GLU A 471 0.96 -1.65 23.62
C GLU A 471 1.46 -0.34 22.99
N PHE A 472 0.98 0.81 23.47
CA PHE A 472 1.41 2.10 22.93
C PHE A 472 2.91 2.36 23.11
N GLN A 473 3.45 2.04 24.28
CA GLN A 473 4.88 2.14 24.56
C GLN A 473 5.73 1.14 23.76
N HIS A 474 5.18 -0.02 23.42
CA HIS A 474 5.84 -0.97 22.54
C HIS A 474 5.90 -0.42 21.11
N GLU A 475 4.80 0.14 20.60
CA GLU A 475 4.78 0.79 19.28
C GLU A 475 5.76 1.96 19.18
N MET A 476 5.87 2.80 20.22
CA MET A 476 6.87 3.87 20.28
C MET A 476 8.30 3.35 20.07
N LYS A 477 8.69 2.30 20.81
CA LYS A 477 10.03 1.71 20.67
C LYS A 477 10.24 1.14 19.29
N LYS A 478 9.25 0.38 18.81
CA LYS A 478 9.27 -0.25 17.50
C LYS A 478 9.51 0.77 16.39
N ILE A 479 8.75 1.87 16.40
CA ILE A 479 8.83 2.93 15.40
C ILE A 479 10.13 3.71 15.51
N VAL A 480 10.62 4.02 16.71
CA VAL A 480 11.95 4.62 16.88
C VAL A 480 13.01 3.71 16.25
N ASP A 481 13.05 2.42 16.60
CA ASP A 481 14.01 1.47 16.04
C ASP A 481 13.91 1.35 14.50
N VAL A 482 12.69 1.40 13.96
CA VAL A 482 12.44 1.37 12.51
C VAL A 482 12.98 2.61 11.80
N VAL A 483 12.73 3.81 12.33
CA VAL A 483 13.20 5.08 11.75
C VAL A 483 14.74 5.14 11.68
N HIS A 484 15.42 4.48 12.62
CA HIS A 484 16.88 4.32 12.65
C HIS A 484 17.39 3.10 11.86
N GLY A 485 16.54 2.45 11.07
CA GLY A 485 16.92 1.32 10.21
C GLY A 485 17.37 0.07 10.97
N ASN A 486 16.86 -0.13 12.19
CA ASN A 486 17.37 -1.11 13.13
C ASN A 486 16.27 -2.02 13.71
N ASN A 487 15.34 -2.50 12.87
CA ASN A 487 14.28 -3.39 13.34
C ASN A 487 13.81 -4.45 12.31
N ASN A 488 13.42 -5.62 12.82
CA ASN A 488 12.71 -6.66 12.06
C ASN A 488 11.37 -6.92 12.72
N VAL A 489 10.33 -6.30 12.17
CA VAL A 489 8.98 -6.38 12.71
C VAL A 489 8.33 -7.64 12.19
N GLN A 490 7.91 -8.51 13.11
CA GLN A 490 7.21 -9.74 12.77
C GLN A 490 5.80 -9.45 12.21
N PRO A 491 5.28 -10.26 11.28
CA PRO A 491 3.91 -10.11 10.80
C PRO A 491 2.88 -10.19 11.91
N GLU A 492 1.99 -9.20 11.94
CA GLU A 492 0.82 -9.12 12.81
C GLU A 492 -0.36 -8.63 11.98
N ALA A 493 -1.55 -9.20 12.21
CA ALA A 493 -2.74 -8.82 11.45
C ALA A 493 -3.03 -7.32 11.65
N GLY A 494 -3.28 -6.62 10.54
CA GLY A 494 -3.54 -5.18 10.58
C GLY A 494 -2.30 -4.29 10.68
N HIS A 495 -1.09 -4.86 10.73
CA HIS A 495 0.15 -4.12 10.96
C HIS A 495 1.17 -4.36 9.84
N ALA A 496 1.85 -3.29 9.42
CA ALA A 496 2.99 -3.40 8.54
C ALA A 496 4.12 -4.20 9.21
N SER A 497 4.80 -5.02 8.44
CA SER A 497 5.87 -5.90 8.92
C SER A 497 6.98 -6.05 7.90
N GLY A 498 8.11 -6.60 8.33
CA GLY A 498 9.28 -6.82 7.50
C GLY A 498 10.54 -6.23 8.10
N ILE A 499 11.55 -6.13 7.25
CA ILE A 499 12.92 -5.81 7.62
C ILE A 499 13.18 -4.34 7.31
N TYR A 500 13.34 -3.51 8.34
CA TYR A 500 13.57 -2.08 8.22
C TYR A 500 15.06 -1.79 8.32
N ARG A 501 15.68 -1.50 7.18
CA ARG A 501 17.14 -1.29 7.04
C ARG A 501 17.52 0.15 6.67
N SER A 502 16.56 0.94 6.24
CA SER A 502 16.78 2.33 5.85
C SER A 502 16.69 3.24 7.05
N ASP A 503 17.85 3.67 7.54
CA ASP A 503 17.94 4.80 8.47
C ASP A 503 17.50 6.07 7.73
N ILE A 504 16.32 6.57 8.13
CA ILE A 504 15.74 7.83 7.66
C ILE A 504 15.69 8.87 8.79
N SER A 505 16.37 8.62 9.91
CA SER A 505 16.27 9.44 11.13
C SER A 505 16.64 10.90 10.91
N GLU A 506 17.51 11.19 9.93
CA GLU A 506 17.85 12.55 9.51
C GLU A 506 16.70 13.30 8.82
N TYR A 507 15.74 12.56 8.25
CA TYR A 507 14.57 13.10 7.56
C TYR A 507 13.33 13.13 8.45
N VAL A 508 13.33 12.45 9.61
CA VAL A 508 12.23 12.52 10.58
C VAL A 508 12.42 13.75 11.47
N ILE A 509 11.62 14.78 11.20
CA ILE A 509 11.76 16.11 11.83
C ILE A 509 10.83 16.30 13.02
N GLY A 510 9.87 15.41 13.26
CA GLY A 510 9.02 15.51 14.42
C GLY A 510 8.21 14.26 14.71
N TRP A 511 7.90 14.06 15.99
CA TRP A 511 6.97 13.06 16.47
C TRP A 511 5.58 13.68 16.70
N VAL A 512 4.51 13.02 16.25
CA VAL A 512 3.12 13.41 16.53
C VAL A 512 2.37 12.19 17.08
N ILE A 513 2.43 11.96 18.39
CA ILE A 513 1.90 10.73 18.98
C ILE A 513 0.38 10.78 19.19
N GLY A 514 -0.25 9.60 19.18
CA GLY A 514 -1.67 9.46 19.49
C GLY A 514 -2.61 9.69 18.31
N ILE A 515 -3.89 9.71 18.63
CA ILE A 515 -5.03 9.76 17.71
C ILE A 515 -5.90 10.99 18.02
N GLU A 516 -7.00 11.17 17.30
CA GLU A 516 -8.07 12.06 17.74
C GLU A 516 -8.68 11.51 19.03
N TRP A 517 -8.55 12.25 20.14
CA TRP A 517 -8.87 11.73 21.46
C TRP A 517 -10.36 11.64 21.69
N TYR A 518 -10.86 10.47 22.12
CA TYR A 518 -12.26 10.29 22.46
C TYR A 518 -12.66 11.16 23.68
N PRO A 519 -13.59 12.12 23.56
CA PRO A 519 -13.86 13.09 24.63
C PRO A 519 -14.29 12.47 25.95
N TYR A 520 -15.11 11.41 25.92
CA TYR A 520 -15.55 10.74 27.14
C TYR A 520 -14.41 10.03 27.87
N MET A 521 -13.41 9.51 27.15
CA MET A 521 -12.21 8.94 27.78
C MET A 521 -11.39 10.04 28.49
N VAL A 522 -11.18 11.17 27.82
CA VAL A 522 -10.44 12.31 28.40
C VAL A 522 -11.15 12.82 29.66
N LEU A 523 -12.48 12.97 29.61
CA LEU A 523 -13.28 13.38 30.77
C LEU A 523 -13.15 12.37 31.92
N ASN A 524 -13.37 11.08 31.64
CA ASN A 524 -13.27 10.00 32.64
C ASN A 524 -11.91 10.02 33.33
N MET A 525 -10.82 10.12 32.57
CA MET A 525 -9.48 10.21 33.13
C MET A 525 -9.28 11.42 34.05
N ASN A 526 -9.81 12.57 33.64
CA ASN A 526 -9.70 13.79 34.43
C ASN A 526 -10.48 13.71 35.76
N GLU A 527 -11.56 12.94 35.80
CA GLU A 527 -12.38 12.72 37.00
C GLU A 527 -11.82 11.62 37.93
N GLU A 528 -11.36 10.51 37.36
CA GLU A 528 -10.86 9.36 38.13
C GLU A 528 -9.50 9.64 38.79
N TYR A 529 -8.62 10.35 38.09
CA TYR A 529 -7.21 10.52 38.51
C TYR A 529 -6.91 11.91 39.11
N THR A 530 -7.91 12.61 39.66
CA THR A 530 -7.80 13.99 40.21
C THR A 530 -6.68 14.22 41.23
N SER A 531 -6.16 13.17 41.87
CA SER A 531 -5.07 13.25 42.86
C SER A 531 -3.66 13.09 42.29
N ILE A 532 -3.50 12.88 40.97
CA ILE A 532 -2.20 12.58 40.33
C ILE A 532 -1.22 13.76 40.38
N GLY A 533 -1.74 14.99 40.34
CA GLY A 533 -0.95 16.24 40.35
C GLY A 533 -0.10 16.43 39.08
N ASP A 534 0.83 17.38 39.14
CA ASP A 534 1.72 17.67 38.01
C ASP A 534 2.81 16.60 37.80
N PHE A 535 3.12 16.33 36.53
CA PHE A 535 4.23 15.49 36.11
C PHE A 535 5.56 16.26 36.16
N ASN A 536 6.63 15.60 36.59
CA ASN A 536 7.98 16.19 36.65
C ASN A 536 9.03 15.16 36.26
N GLY A 537 9.27 15.02 34.95
CA GLY A 537 10.27 14.15 34.34
C GLY A 537 11.63 14.84 34.11
N GLN A 538 12.50 14.14 33.37
CA GLN A 538 13.78 14.64 32.91
C GLN A 538 13.62 15.64 31.76
N TYR A 539 12.74 15.36 30.79
CA TYR A 539 12.58 16.14 29.57
C TYR A 539 11.32 17.01 29.57
N PHE A 540 10.31 16.63 30.35
CA PHE A 540 9.05 17.37 30.46
C PHE A 540 8.62 17.61 31.91
N GLU A 541 7.92 18.71 32.15
CA GLU A 541 7.12 18.96 33.36
C GLU A 541 5.74 19.48 32.98
N THR A 542 4.75 19.31 33.84
CA THR A 542 3.45 19.98 33.70
C THR A 542 3.25 21.03 34.77
N LYS A 543 2.38 22.01 34.51
CA LYS A 543 1.94 23.02 35.47
C LYS A 543 0.43 23.19 35.40
N ASP A 544 -0.24 22.93 36.51
CA ASP A 544 -1.70 22.97 36.61
C ASP A 544 -2.39 22.07 35.56
N ALA A 545 -1.76 20.93 35.23
CA ALA A 545 -2.32 19.97 34.26
C ALA A 545 -3.48 19.17 34.84
N LYS A 546 -4.41 18.77 33.98
CA LYS A 546 -5.37 17.71 34.33
C LYS A 546 -4.68 16.34 34.16
N PRO A 547 -5.26 15.27 34.72
CA PRO A 547 -4.66 13.93 34.65
C PRO A 547 -4.34 13.43 33.24
N PHE A 548 -5.13 13.79 32.23
CA PHE A 548 -4.84 13.37 30.87
C PHE A 548 -3.58 14.07 30.30
N GLU A 549 -3.38 15.37 30.51
CA GLU A 549 -2.14 16.03 30.09
C GLU A 549 -0.91 15.56 30.88
N HIS A 550 -1.08 15.18 32.15
CA HIS A 550 -0.04 14.47 32.90
C HIS A 550 0.36 13.18 32.19
N TRP A 551 -0.62 12.37 31.79
CA TRP A 551 -0.37 11.12 31.08
C TRP A 551 0.34 11.35 29.74
N LEU A 552 -0.08 12.35 28.96
CA LEU A 552 0.57 12.73 27.71
C LEU A 552 2.03 13.14 27.92
N ALA A 553 2.31 14.01 28.89
CA ALA A 553 3.68 14.43 29.23
C ALA A 553 4.57 13.22 29.57
N LYS A 554 4.02 12.22 30.27
CA LYS A 554 4.71 10.97 30.60
C LYS A 554 4.99 10.10 29.37
N GLN A 555 4.11 10.10 28.36
CA GLN A 555 4.36 9.37 27.11
C GLN A 555 5.41 10.05 26.23
N LEU A 556 5.37 11.39 26.14
CA LEU A 556 6.41 12.17 25.46
C LEU A 556 7.79 11.95 26.12
N GLU A 557 7.83 11.94 27.45
CA GLU A 557 9.03 11.60 28.22
C GLU A 557 9.56 10.21 27.85
N PHE A 558 8.69 9.21 27.77
CA PHE A 558 9.09 7.83 27.45
C PHE A 558 9.70 7.69 26.05
N LEU A 559 9.06 8.30 25.04
CA LEU A 559 9.54 8.29 23.67
C LEU A 559 10.93 8.93 23.54
N VAL A 560 11.08 10.14 24.09
CA VAL A 560 12.33 10.90 24.04
C VAL A 560 13.44 10.20 24.82
N ASP A 561 13.13 9.64 26.00
CA ASP A 561 14.09 8.90 26.80
C ASP A 561 14.64 7.67 26.06
N TYR A 562 13.76 6.93 25.39
CA TYR A 562 14.15 5.77 24.61
C TYR A 562 15.06 6.15 23.44
N GLU A 563 14.67 7.15 22.65
CA GLU A 563 15.44 7.59 21.49
C GLU A 563 16.83 8.12 21.88
N ILE A 564 16.92 8.93 22.93
CA ILE A 564 18.21 9.44 23.42
C ILE A 564 19.12 8.30 23.90
N LYS A 565 18.59 7.35 24.67
CA LYS A 565 19.40 6.25 25.24
C LYS A 565 19.92 5.28 24.19
N HIS A 566 19.16 5.06 23.12
CA HIS A 566 19.48 4.06 22.11
C HIS A 566 20.20 4.65 20.89
N TYR A 567 19.90 5.89 20.51
CA TYR A 567 20.36 6.48 19.26
C TYR A 567 21.03 7.85 19.42
N GLN A 568 21.08 8.40 20.64
CA GLN A 568 21.59 9.75 20.91
C GLN A 568 20.93 10.83 20.04
N ALA A 569 19.68 10.61 19.63
CA ALA A 569 18.93 11.52 18.79
C ALA A 569 17.84 12.23 19.60
N ILE A 570 17.48 13.43 19.17
CA ILE A 570 16.36 14.19 19.73
C ILE A 570 15.73 15.03 18.61
N ARG A 571 14.42 15.25 18.67
CA ARG A 571 13.68 16.04 17.66
C ARG A 571 12.46 16.73 18.28
N PRO A 572 11.84 17.69 17.59
CA PRO A 572 10.56 18.26 18.01
C PRO A 572 9.49 17.20 18.28
N VAL A 573 8.63 17.43 19.27
CA VAL A 573 7.52 16.52 19.59
C VAL A 573 6.20 17.25 19.73
N SER A 574 5.13 16.53 19.43
CA SER A 574 3.73 16.91 19.61
C SER A 574 2.88 15.65 19.87
N PHE A 575 1.61 15.86 20.14
CA PHE A 575 0.58 14.84 20.12
C PHE A 575 -0.61 15.32 19.28
N THR A 576 -1.32 14.39 18.65
CA THR A 576 -2.51 14.69 17.84
C THR A 576 -3.54 15.41 18.71
N ASN A 577 -4.12 16.50 18.22
CA ASN A 577 -5.30 17.11 18.81
C ASN A 577 -6.33 17.34 17.71
N TRP A 578 -7.59 17.27 18.09
CA TRP A 578 -8.72 17.56 17.22
C TRP A 578 -9.50 18.74 17.79
N VAL A 579 -10.20 19.46 16.93
CA VAL A 579 -10.99 20.63 17.33
C VAL A 579 -12.06 20.28 18.39
N THR A 580 -12.59 19.06 18.38
CA THR A 580 -13.52 18.51 19.39
C THR A 580 -12.94 18.45 20.82
N THR A 581 -11.61 18.45 20.95
CA THR A 581 -10.90 18.42 22.23
C THR A 581 -9.91 19.58 22.35
N ASP A 582 -10.17 20.68 21.63
CA ASP A 582 -9.32 21.86 21.69
C ASP A 582 -9.43 22.58 23.05
N ILE A 583 -8.73 23.71 23.18
CA ILE A 583 -8.66 24.47 24.45
C ILE A 583 -9.64 25.63 24.53
N LEU A 584 -10.49 25.79 23.52
CA LEU A 584 -11.46 26.87 23.39
C LEU A 584 -12.80 26.42 24.02
N GLU A 585 -13.75 27.36 24.11
CA GLU A 585 -15.13 27.07 24.51
C GLU A 585 -16.04 27.43 23.34
N HIS A 586 -16.93 26.52 22.95
CA HIS A 586 -17.76 26.64 21.74
C HIS A 586 -19.25 26.68 22.09
N PRO A 587 -19.77 27.81 22.60
CA PRO A 587 -21.14 27.90 23.10
C PRO A 587 -22.23 27.70 22.03
N ALA A 588 -21.88 27.82 20.74
CA ALA A 588 -22.77 27.53 19.63
C ALA A 588 -22.85 26.03 19.25
N GLU A 589 -21.95 25.18 19.76
CA GLU A 589 -21.89 23.76 19.42
C GLU A 589 -23.13 22.99 19.91
N PRO A 590 -23.93 22.38 19.02
CA PRO A 590 -25.12 21.63 19.39
C PRO A 590 -24.84 20.27 20.03
N ASN A 591 -23.73 19.60 19.70
CA ASN A 591 -23.38 18.30 20.24
C ASN A 591 -22.46 18.46 21.45
N GLU A 592 -22.98 18.22 22.66
CA GLU A 592 -22.21 18.34 23.91
C GLU A 592 -20.91 17.52 23.91
N GLN A 593 -20.83 16.44 23.13
CA GLN A 593 -19.59 15.66 23.00
C GLN A 593 -18.46 16.46 22.35
N GLU A 594 -18.77 17.34 21.38
CA GLU A 594 -17.80 18.08 20.58
C GLU A 594 -17.17 19.28 21.31
N ASP A 595 -17.70 19.66 22.47
CA ASP A 595 -17.17 20.70 23.36
C ASP A 595 -17.13 20.20 24.82
N LEU A 596 -16.97 18.87 25.01
CA LEU A 596 -17.11 18.24 26.33
C LEU A 596 -15.90 18.50 27.24
N VAL A 597 -14.70 18.45 26.66
CA VAL A 597 -13.45 18.51 27.42
C VAL A 597 -12.27 18.91 26.52
N GLY A 598 -11.48 19.88 26.99
CA GLY A 598 -10.25 20.27 26.31
C GLY A 598 -8.99 19.56 26.80
N VAL A 599 -8.08 19.28 25.85
CA VAL A 599 -6.73 18.74 26.04
C VAL A 599 -5.71 19.86 25.76
N ASN A 600 -5.02 20.34 26.80
CA ASN A 600 -4.24 21.57 26.71
C ASN A 600 -2.72 21.34 26.60
N PRO A 601 -2.07 21.44 25.42
CA PRO A 601 -0.62 21.27 25.32
C PRO A 601 0.18 22.40 25.99
N ASN A 602 -0.44 23.56 26.28
CA ASN A 602 0.26 24.71 26.90
C ASN A 602 0.64 24.45 28.36
N VAL A 603 0.07 23.43 29.01
CA VAL A 603 0.44 23.05 30.40
C VAL A 603 1.68 22.18 30.45
N ILE A 604 2.16 21.64 29.32
CA ILE A 604 3.38 20.82 29.22
C ILE A 604 4.57 21.73 28.87
N TYR A 605 5.67 21.62 29.60
CA TYR A 605 6.88 22.42 29.44
C TYR A 605 8.10 21.53 29.23
N THR A 606 8.97 21.93 28.29
CA THR A 606 10.23 21.22 28.01
C THR A 606 11.31 21.57 29.04
N LYS A 607 12.20 20.61 29.30
CA LYS A 607 13.31 20.68 30.26
C LYS A 607 14.58 20.06 29.67
N ASN A 608 15.72 20.42 30.28
CA ASN A 608 17.04 19.84 29.99
C ASN A 608 17.31 19.75 28.48
N GLU A 609 17.64 18.57 27.95
CA GLU A 609 17.97 18.32 26.55
C GLU A 609 16.82 18.68 25.59
N MET A 610 15.57 18.52 26.02
CA MET A 610 14.39 18.84 25.20
C MET A 610 14.27 20.34 24.89
N ASN A 611 14.98 21.22 25.59
CA ASN A 611 15.06 22.64 25.24
C ASN A 611 15.82 22.92 23.93
N LEU A 612 16.55 21.93 23.39
CA LEU A 612 17.25 22.03 22.11
C LEU A 612 16.28 22.03 20.92
N THR A 613 15.23 21.20 21.00
CA THR A 613 14.30 20.95 19.90
C THR A 613 12.89 21.45 20.17
N LYS A 614 12.48 21.46 21.44
CA LYS A 614 11.19 21.93 21.99
C LYS A 614 9.96 21.19 21.42
N GLN A 615 8.78 21.60 21.87
CA GLN A 615 7.49 21.05 21.45
C GLN A 615 6.71 22.04 20.57
N PHE A 616 5.73 21.53 19.82
CA PHE A 616 4.73 22.30 19.08
C PHE A 616 3.34 21.71 19.36
N ALA A 617 2.27 22.43 19.02
CA ALA A 617 0.91 21.91 19.04
C ALA A 617 0.51 21.45 17.64
N SER A 618 -0.27 20.37 17.52
CA SER A 618 -0.79 19.89 16.24
C SER A 618 -2.29 19.69 16.29
N TYR A 619 -3.01 20.29 15.34
CA TYR A 619 -4.47 20.20 15.23
C TYR A 619 -4.92 19.71 13.85
N HIS A 620 -5.91 18.82 13.82
CA HIS A 620 -6.68 18.54 12.62
C HIS A 620 -7.82 19.55 12.53
N ILE A 621 -7.89 20.34 11.47
CA ILE A 621 -8.85 21.46 11.36
C ILE A 621 -9.49 21.45 9.98
N TYR A 622 -10.79 21.18 9.93
CA TYR A 622 -11.61 21.16 8.73
C TYR A 622 -12.63 22.31 8.77
N PRO A 623 -12.96 22.95 7.64
CA PRO A 623 -13.78 24.17 7.66
C PRO A 623 -15.27 23.96 7.91
N TYR A 624 -15.74 22.70 7.93
CA TYR A 624 -17.16 22.36 7.92
C TYR A 624 -17.65 21.65 9.18
N TYR A 625 -16.76 21.16 10.05
CA TYR A 625 -17.10 20.35 11.22
C TYR A 625 -16.06 20.57 12.34
N PRO A 626 -16.46 20.62 13.62
CA PRO A 626 -17.82 20.56 14.18
C PRO A 626 -18.72 21.75 13.82
N ASP A 627 -19.95 21.72 14.33
CA ASP A 627 -21.02 22.63 13.93
C ASP A 627 -20.79 24.07 14.43
N PHE A 628 -19.95 24.29 15.44
CA PHE A 628 -19.57 25.64 15.84
C PHE A 628 -18.94 26.48 14.71
N PHE A 629 -18.21 25.86 13.75
CA PHE A 629 -17.71 26.56 12.55
C PHE A 629 -18.83 27.17 11.72
N ASN A 630 -20.02 26.57 11.79
CA ASN A 630 -21.17 26.91 10.97
C ASN A 630 -22.19 27.76 11.72
N PHE A 631 -22.11 27.89 13.06
CA PHE A 631 -23.15 28.55 13.86
C PHE A 631 -22.66 29.59 14.86
N GLU A 632 -21.37 29.64 15.20
CA GLU A 632 -20.83 30.67 16.09
C GLU A 632 -20.86 32.05 15.39
N GLU A 633 -21.53 33.02 16.01
CA GLU A 633 -21.79 34.33 15.37
C GLU A 633 -20.50 35.12 15.13
N SER A 634 -19.52 35.01 16.05
CA SER A 634 -18.19 35.62 15.88
C SER A 634 -17.46 35.05 14.68
N TYR A 635 -17.61 33.74 14.39
CA TYR A 635 -16.95 33.08 13.27
C TYR A 635 -17.64 33.41 11.95
N GLN A 636 -18.98 33.42 11.92
CA GLN A 636 -19.76 33.77 10.72
C GLN A 636 -19.56 35.23 10.26
N THR A 637 -19.18 36.12 11.17
CA THR A 637 -19.01 37.56 10.88
C THR A 637 -17.55 38.00 10.80
N TYR A 638 -16.60 37.08 11.03
CA TYR A 638 -15.17 37.34 10.90
C TYR A 638 -14.81 37.60 9.44
N VAL A 639 -14.00 38.62 9.20
CA VAL A 639 -13.52 39.01 7.87
C VAL A 639 -12.03 38.74 7.79
N ASP A 640 -11.62 37.89 6.85
CA ASP A 640 -10.24 37.46 6.70
C ASP A 640 -9.35 38.52 6.02
N HIS A 641 -8.08 38.14 5.80
CA HIS A 641 -7.07 38.96 5.15
C HIS A 641 -7.38 39.28 3.66
N ARG A 642 -8.35 38.60 3.04
CA ARG A 642 -8.86 38.85 1.68
C ARG A 642 -10.09 39.76 1.66
N GLY A 643 -10.68 40.04 2.83
CA GLY A 643 -11.90 40.86 2.95
C GLY A 643 -13.20 40.07 2.81
N GLU A 644 -13.14 38.74 2.96
CA GLU A 644 -14.27 37.82 2.83
C GLU A 644 -14.68 37.24 4.19
N PHE A 645 -15.94 36.82 4.33
CA PHE A 645 -16.39 36.15 5.54
C PHE A 645 -15.80 34.74 5.60
N ASN A 646 -15.22 34.37 6.75
CA ASN A 646 -14.43 33.16 6.86
C ASN A 646 -14.36 32.64 8.30
N SER A 647 -15.12 31.58 8.58
CA SER A 647 -15.17 30.95 9.90
C SER A 647 -13.89 30.17 10.24
N TYR A 648 -13.19 29.65 9.24
CA TYR A 648 -11.93 28.94 9.43
C TYR A 648 -10.83 29.88 9.94
N ALA A 649 -10.66 31.04 9.30
CA ALA A 649 -9.70 32.05 9.73
C ALA A 649 -10.03 32.59 11.14
N ALA A 650 -11.32 32.73 11.47
CA ALA A 650 -11.76 33.13 12.81
C ALA A 650 -11.28 32.14 13.88
N TYR A 651 -11.51 30.86 13.64
CA TYR A 651 -11.06 29.78 14.53
C TYR A 651 -9.54 29.75 14.66
N LEU A 652 -8.80 29.84 13.54
CA LEU A 652 -7.33 29.85 13.58
C LEU A 652 -6.80 31.01 14.43
N SER A 653 -7.40 32.20 14.31
CA SER A 653 -7.01 33.38 15.08
C SER A 653 -7.25 33.19 16.58
N GLU A 654 -8.43 32.69 16.96
CA GLU A 654 -8.75 32.44 18.37
C GLU A 654 -7.87 31.32 18.97
N LEU A 655 -7.65 30.24 18.22
CA LEU A 655 -6.77 29.16 18.62
C LEU A 655 -5.33 29.68 18.82
N HIS A 656 -4.81 30.45 17.86
CA HIS A 656 -3.47 31.02 17.96
C HIS A 656 -3.30 31.91 19.20
N ASP A 657 -4.27 32.78 19.49
CA ASP A 657 -4.28 33.62 20.69
C ASP A 657 -4.29 32.81 22.00
N ALA A 658 -4.91 31.63 22.00
CA ALA A 658 -4.98 30.75 23.15
C ALA A 658 -3.68 29.93 23.38
N HIS A 659 -2.74 29.92 22.44
CA HIS A 659 -1.53 29.09 22.51
C HIS A 659 -0.26 29.84 22.93
N ARG A 660 0.50 29.19 23.82
CA ARG A 660 1.87 29.58 24.21
C ARG A 660 2.92 29.01 23.25
N ILE A 661 2.66 27.84 22.69
CA ILE A 661 3.57 27.12 21.78
C ILE A 661 3.06 27.24 20.34
N PRO A 662 3.93 27.19 19.33
CA PRO A 662 3.49 27.36 17.95
C PRO A 662 2.66 26.17 17.46
N ILE A 663 1.73 26.45 16.54
CA ILE A 663 0.74 25.50 16.03
C ILE A 663 1.12 25.05 14.62
N LEU A 664 1.08 23.74 14.40
CA LEU A 664 1.04 23.11 13.08
C LEU A 664 -0.39 22.66 12.80
N VAL A 665 -0.96 23.05 11.66
CA VAL A 665 -2.22 22.46 11.21
C VAL A 665 -1.90 21.11 10.56
N ALA A 666 -2.03 20.05 11.34
CA ALA A 666 -1.59 18.71 10.98
C ALA A 666 -2.51 18.03 9.97
N GLU A 667 -3.75 18.51 9.83
CA GLU A 667 -4.67 18.14 8.74
C GLU A 667 -5.54 19.33 8.37
N PHE A 668 -5.70 19.58 7.07
CA PHE A 668 -6.70 20.47 6.51
C PHE A 668 -7.03 20.06 5.07
N GLY A 669 -8.23 20.42 4.59
CA GLY A 669 -8.65 20.15 3.22
C GLY A 669 -10.16 19.95 3.11
N VAL A 670 -10.61 19.69 1.88
CA VAL A 670 -12.00 19.32 1.56
C VAL A 670 -12.00 18.19 0.52
N PRO A 671 -13.03 17.33 0.45
CA PRO A 671 -13.07 16.26 -0.54
C PRO A 671 -13.68 16.70 -1.88
N SER A 672 -13.21 16.15 -2.99
CA SER A 672 -13.76 16.38 -4.34
C SER A 672 -14.85 15.36 -4.73
N SER A 673 -15.71 14.99 -3.78
CA SER A 673 -16.72 13.93 -3.97
C SER A 673 -17.99 14.43 -4.65
N ARG A 674 -18.71 13.48 -5.29
CA ARG A 674 -20.03 13.74 -5.88
C ARG A 674 -21.17 13.73 -4.85
N GLY A 675 -20.96 13.10 -3.69
CA GLY A 675 -21.85 13.22 -2.53
C GLY A 675 -21.47 14.37 -1.62
N LEU A 676 -22.44 14.85 -0.83
CA LEU A 676 -22.35 15.85 0.25
C LEU A 676 -22.61 15.17 1.60
N THR A 677 -21.78 15.49 2.59
CA THR A 677 -21.96 15.04 3.98
C THR A 677 -22.32 16.18 4.92
N HIS A 678 -21.65 17.31 4.77
CA HIS A 678 -21.83 18.47 5.64
C HIS A 678 -21.75 19.77 4.84
N GLU A 679 -22.62 20.72 5.17
CA GLU A 679 -22.60 22.06 4.58
C GLU A 679 -21.79 23.03 5.44
N ASN A 680 -21.14 23.99 4.78
CA ASN A 680 -20.54 25.16 5.40
C ASN A 680 -21.22 26.44 4.85
N PRO A 681 -21.48 27.47 5.67
CA PRO A 681 -22.18 28.70 5.25
C PRO A 681 -21.57 29.44 4.05
N PHE A 682 -20.27 29.24 3.78
CA PHE A 682 -19.51 29.89 2.71
C PHE A 682 -19.20 28.95 1.53
N GLY A 683 -19.77 27.74 1.53
CA GLY A 683 -19.62 26.76 0.46
C GLY A 683 -18.39 25.85 0.58
N TRP A 684 -17.65 25.92 1.69
CA TRP A 684 -16.50 25.05 1.97
C TRP A 684 -16.95 23.70 2.55
N ASN A 685 -17.83 23.06 1.80
CA ASN A 685 -18.58 21.89 2.23
C ASN A 685 -17.67 20.66 2.39
N GLN A 686 -18.11 19.70 3.19
CA GLN A 686 -17.59 18.34 3.12
C GLN A 686 -18.19 17.68 1.89
N GLY A 687 -17.57 17.91 0.73
CA GLY A 687 -17.90 17.32 -0.57
C GLY A 687 -18.97 18.06 -1.36
N PHE A 688 -19.43 17.42 -2.45
CA PHE A 688 -20.17 18.06 -3.53
C PHE A 688 -19.39 19.22 -4.15
N LEU A 689 -18.09 18.99 -4.33
CA LEU A 689 -17.11 19.92 -4.87
C LEU A 689 -16.37 19.23 -6.02
N SER A 690 -16.14 19.97 -7.10
CA SER A 690 -15.26 19.53 -8.19
C SER A 690 -13.80 19.49 -7.74
N GLU A 691 -12.94 18.83 -8.51
CA GLU A 691 -11.49 18.81 -8.25
C GLU A 691 -10.89 20.22 -8.28
N LYS A 692 -11.42 21.08 -9.14
CA LYS A 692 -11.02 22.49 -9.18
C LYS A 692 -11.42 23.21 -7.90
N GLU A 693 -12.68 23.11 -7.48
CA GLU A 693 -13.17 23.73 -6.24
C GLU A 693 -12.43 23.20 -5.01
N GLN A 694 -12.10 21.90 -4.97
CA GLN A 694 -11.24 21.32 -3.94
C GLN A 694 -9.88 22.05 -3.87
N GLY A 695 -9.22 22.24 -5.01
CA GLY A 695 -7.92 22.91 -5.09
C GLY A 695 -7.98 24.37 -4.65
N GLU A 696 -9.01 25.10 -5.09
CA GLU A 696 -9.23 26.51 -4.73
C GLU A 696 -9.51 26.67 -3.23
N ILE A 697 -10.38 25.84 -2.64
CA ILE A 697 -10.68 25.91 -1.21
C ILE A 697 -9.46 25.49 -0.38
N THR A 698 -8.81 24.37 -0.71
CA THR A 698 -7.61 23.91 0.01
C THR A 698 -6.50 24.98 -0.03
N SER A 699 -6.37 25.67 -1.15
CA SER A 699 -5.45 26.81 -1.29
C SER A 699 -5.79 27.97 -0.35
N HIS A 700 -7.07 28.36 -0.26
CA HIS A 700 -7.51 29.41 0.65
C HIS A 700 -7.26 29.05 2.12
N LEU A 701 -7.53 27.80 2.51
CA LEU A 701 -7.23 27.31 3.86
C LEU A 701 -5.73 27.42 4.18
N TYR A 702 -4.86 27.02 3.25
CA TYR A 702 -3.41 27.16 3.44
C TYR A 702 -2.98 28.63 3.54
N GLU A 703 -3.54 29.51 2.73
CA GLU A 703 -3.27 30.95 2.81
C GLU A 703 -3.74 31.56 4.14
N ASP A 704 -4.84 31.08 4.74
CA ASP A 704 -5.28 31.49 6.08
C ASP A 704 -4.30 31.04 7.17
N ILE A 705 -3.85 29.79 7.12
CA ILE A 705 -2.78 29.27 7.98
C ILE A 705 -1.52 30.13 7.86
N VAL A 706 -1.20 30.56 6.63
CA VAL A 706 -0.03 31.40 6.36
C VAL A 706 -0.19 32.79 6.93
N ALA A 707 -1.36 33.41 6.74
CA ALA A 707 -1.69 34.76 7.16
C ALA A 707 -1.74 34.88 8.70
N GLU A 708 -2.15 33.82 9.39
CA GLU A 708 -2.16 33.72 10.86
C GLU A 708 -0.77 33.40 11.44
N GLU A 709 0.28 33.32 10.60
CA GLU A 709 1.68 33.09 11.01
C GLU A 709 1.92 31.76 11.77
N LEU A 710 1.11 30.73 11.48
CA LEU A 710 1.30 29.38 12.02
C LEU A 710 2.49 28.66 11.37
N LEU A 711 2.89 27.50 11.89
CA LEU A 711 4.05 26.72 11.39
C LEU A 711 3.90 26.24 9.95
N GLY A 712 2.67 26.22 9.43
CA GLY A 712 2.30 25.67 8.13
C GLY A 712 1.22 24.60 8.26
N GLY A 713 1.07 23.80 7.22
CA GLY A 713 -0.03 22.85 7.12
C GLY A 713 0.31 21.59 6.34
N LEU A 714 -0.42 20.51 6.65
CA LEU A 714 -0.39 19.24 5.96
C LEU A 714 -1.77 18.95 5.33
N VAL A 715 -1.87 18.96 4.00
CA VAL A 715 -3.11 18.68 3.27
C VAL A 715 -3.55 17.24 3.57
N PHE A 716 -4.81 17.04 3.93
CA PHE A 716 -5.43 15.73 4.01
C PHE A 716 -6.17 15.47 2.70
N THR A 717 -5.67 14.63 1.80
CA THR A 717 -4.47 13.75 1.91
C THR A 717 -3.80 13.56 0.54
N TRP A 718 -2.69 12.81 0.46
CA TRP A 718 -2.01 12.57 -0.81
C TRP A 718 -2.89 11.83 -1.82
N GLN A 719 -3.42 10.65 -1.47
CA GLN A 719 -4.20 9.79 -2.36
C GLN A 719 -5.63 9.51 -1.88
N ASP A 720 -6.54 9.26 -2.81
CA ASP A 720 -7.90 8.79 -2.51
C ASP A 720 -7.87 7.41 -1.82
N GLU A 721 -8.76 7.18 -0.85
CA GLU A 721 -8.74 5.96 -0.03
C GLU A 721 -10.10 5.25 -0.05
N TRP A 722 -10.26 4.27 -0.95
CA TRP A 722 -11.55 3.62 -1.23
C TRP A 722 -12.16 2.85 -0.06
N PHE A 723 -11.37 2.45 0.94
CA PHE A 723 -11.89 1.73 2.10
C PHE A 723 -12.69 2.63 3.06
N LYS A 724 -12.51 3.96 2.97
CA LYS A 724 -13.11 4.91 3.90
C LYS A 724 -14.63 4.98 3.73
N ARG A 725 -15.29 5.40 4.82
CA ARG A 725 -16.75 5.46 4.97
C ARG A 725 -17.16 6.80 5.57
N THR A 726 -18.40 7.20 5.32
CA THR A 726 -18.99 8.39 5.94
C THR A 726 -20.31 8.02 6.60
N TRP A 727 -20.68 8.69 7.70
CA TRP A 727 -21.84 8.31 8.52
C TRP A 727 -23.17 8.28 7.77
N ASN A 728 -23.34 9.10 6.73
CA ASN A 728 -24.58 9.17 5.95
C ASN A 728 -24.63 8.19 4.78
N THR A 729 -23.54 7.47 4.48
CA THR A 729 -23.46 6.46 3.40
C THR A 729 -23.04 5.06 3.87
N MET A 730 -22.46 4.91 5.06
CA MET A 730 -21.89 3.65 5.54
C MET A 730 -22.87 2.48 5.67
N ASP A 731 -24.17 2.75 5.79
CA ASP A 731 -25.23 1.73 5.86
C ASP A 731 -25.69 1.23 4.48
N TYR A 732 -25.22 1.85 3.39
CA TYR A 732 -25.58 1.48 2.02
C TYR A 732 -24.63 0.45 1.40
N ASP A 733 -23.41 0.30 1.93
CA ASP A 733 -22.36 -0.54 1.34
C ASP A 733 -22.10 -1.83 2.13
N ASN A 734 -21.32 -2.73 1.54
CA ASN A 734 -20.78 -3.89 2.23
C ASN A 734 -19.43 -3.51 2.89
N PRO A 735 -19.33 -3.51 4.24
CA PRO A 735 -18.12 -3.08 4.93
C PRO A 735 -16.89 -3.94 4.61
N ASP A 736 -17.07 -5.22 4.29
CA ASP A 736 -15.98 -6.16 3.99
C ASP A 736 -15.46 -6.00 2.55
N ARG A 737 -16.11 -5.16 1.75
CA ARG A 737 -15.85 -5.03 0.31
C ARG A 737 -15.52 -3.61 -0.16
N ARG A 738 -15.44 -2.63 0.74
CA ARG A 738 -15.17 -1.22 0.40
C ARG A 738 -13.91 -0.99 -0.46
N PRO A 739 -12.76 -1.65 -0.23
CA PRO A 739 -11.58 -1.40 -1.04
C PRO A 739 -11.69 -1.82 -2.51
N TYR A 740 -12.65 -2.68 -2.88
CA TYR A 740 -12.71 -3.30 -4.20
C TYR A 740 -13.46 -2.49 -5.25
N TRP A 741 -14.04 -1.35 -4.87
CA TRP A 741 -14.76 -0.47 -5.78
C TRP A 741 -14.73 0.97 -5.24
N SER A 742 -14.87 1.95 -6.12
CA SER A 742 -14.82 3.36 -5.74
C SER A 742 -16.21 3.93 -5.57
N ASN A 743 -16.54 4.43 -4.40
CA ASN A 743 -17.83 5.04 -4.12
C ASN A 743 -17.76 6.56 -4.28
N ALA A 744 -18.14 7.05 -5.47
CA ALA A 744 -18.14 8.49 -5.78
C ALA A 744 -19.04 9.33 -4.85
N GLN A 745 -20.01 8.70 -4.17
CA GLN A 745 -20.95 9.34 -3.26
C GLN A 745 -20.42 9.41 -1.81
N THR A 746 -19.33 8.72 -1.48
CA THR A 746 -18.73 8.74 -0.14
C THR A 746 -17.56 9.70 -0.07
N ASN A 747 -17.71 10.73 0.75
CA ASN A 747 -16.84 11.91 0.80
C ASN A 747 -15.44 11.57 1.28
N GLU A 748 -15.35 10.74 2.32
CA GLU A 748 -14.08 10.31 2.92
C GLU A 748 -13.16 9.54 1.95
N GLN A 749 -13.70 9.00 0.85
CA GLN A 749 -12.88 8.31 -0.16
C GLN A 749 -12.17 9.27 -1.11
N GLN A 750 -12.55 10.56 -1.15
CA GLN A 750 -12.24 11.48 -2.26
C GLN A 750 -11.42 12.72 -1.82
N PHE A 751 -10.65 12.61 -0.74
CA PHE A 751 -9.79 13.69 -0.23
C PHE A 751 -8.45 13.82 -0.97
N GLY A 752 -8.01 12.78 -1.66
CA GLY A 752 -6.68 12.73 -2.28
C GLY A 752 -6.48 13.84 -3.31
N LEU A 753 -5.23 14.29 -3.46
CA LEU A 753 -4.76 15.04 -4.63
C LEU A 753 -4.43 14.09 -5.81
N LEU A 754 -4.19 12.82 -5.51
CA LEU A 754 -4.06 11.70 -6.43
C LEU A 754 -5.35 10.85 -6.39
N SER A 755 -5.95 10.58 -7.55
CA SER A 755 -7.08 9.67 -7.70
C SER A 755 -6.68 8.35 -8.35
N PHE A 756 -7.56 7.37 -8.19
CA PHE A 756 -7.48 6.06 -8.82
C PHE A 756 -8.69 5.92 -9.75
N ASP A 757 -8.50 6.10 -11.05
CA ASP A 757 -9.57 6.06 -12.05
C ASP A 757 -9.20 5.08 -13.18
N THR A 758 -10.15 4.33 -13.72
CA THR A 758 -9.90 3.59 -14.97
C THR A 758 -10.05 4.47 -16.21
N HIS A 759 -10.94 5.47 -16.13
CA HIS A 759 -11.44 6.26 -17.26
C HIS A 759 -11.75 5.40 -18.49
N LYS A 760 -12.38 4.25 -18.24
CA LYS A 760 -12.79 3.35 -19.30
C LYS A 760 -13.71 4.05 -20.30
N ILE A 761 -14.59 4.92 -19.80
CA ILE A 761 -15.44 5.80 -20.59
C ILE A 761 -15.30 7.23 -20.07
N GLN A 762 -15.07 8.17 -20.98
CA GLN A 762 -15.06 9.61 -20.72
C GLN A 762 -16.39 10.20 -21.20
N VAL A 763 -17.12 10.87 -20.31
CA VAL A 763 -18.45 11.42 -20.63
C VAL A 763 -18.28 12.78 -21.31
N ASP A 764 -18.01 12.78 -22.62
CA ASP A 764 -17.64 13.99 -23.38
C ASP A 764 -18.23 14.05 -24.81
N GLY A 765 -19.01 13.04 -25.19
CA GLY A 765 -19.64 12.89 -26.50
C GLY A 765 -18.75 12.23 -27.56
N VAL A 766 -17.53 11.81 -27.22
CA VAL A 766 -16.59 11.08 -28.07
C VAL A 766 -16.76 9.59 -27.82
N THR A 767 -17.19 8.85 -28.85
CA THR A 767 -17.70 7.48 -28.68
C THR A 767 -16.66 6.38 -28.90
N GLU A 768 -15.42 6.76 -29.19
CA GLU A 768 -14.33 5.88 -29.59
C GLU A 768 -13.86 4.95 -28.46
N ASP A 769 -14.07 5.31 -27.22
CA ASP A 769 -13.77 4.54 -26.00
C ASP A 769 -14.77 3.39 -25.77
N TRP A 770 -16.02 3.52 -26.22
CA TRP A 770 -17.02 2.45 -26.17
C TRP A 770 -16.65 1.26 -27.06
N LYS A 771 -16.24 0.15 -26.42
CA LYS A 771 -15.93 -1.12 -27.10
C LYS A 771 -17.06 -2.15 -27.05
N THR A 772 -18.09 -1.89 -26.25
CA THR A 772 -19.24 -2.78 -26.10
C THR A 772 -20.20 -2.69 -27.28
N ALA A 773 -20.86 -3.81 -27.60
CA ALA A 773 -21.93 -3.84 -28.58
C ALA A 773 -23.20 -3.21 -28.01
N PRO A 774 -24.04 -2.56 -28.83
CA PRO A 774 -25.29 -2.00 -28.35
C PRO A 774 -26.24 -3.10 -27.87
N ILE A 775 -26.91 -2.88 -26.74
CA ILE A 775 -28.00 -3.75 -26.30
C ILE A 775 -29.24 -3.56 -27.18
N TYR A 776 -29.44 -2.37 -27.74
CA TYR A 776 -30.48 -2.09 -28.73
C TYR A 776 -29.91 -1.37 -29.93
N GLU A 777 -30.38 -1.73 -31.12
CA GLU A 777 -30.04 -1.04 -32.35
C GLU A 777 -31.23 -1.10 -33.32
N LYS A 778 -31.52 0.01 -34.00
CA LYS A 778 -32.47 0.04 -35.12
C LYS A 778 -32.09 1.09 -36.16
N GLN A 779 -32.48 0.84 -37.41
CA GLN A 779 -32.16 1.73 -38.53
C GLN A 779 -33.06 2.96 -38.63
N ASP A 780 -34.31 2.87 -38.17
CA ASP A 780 -35.33 3.90 -38.30
C ASP A 780 -35.87 4.36 -36.93
N GLY A 781 -36.25 5.63 -36.81
CA GLY A 781 -36.71 6.23 -35.55
C GLY A 781 -35.76 7.30 -35.00
N GLN A 782 -36.16 7.90 -33.88
CA GLN A 782 -35.42 8.93 -33.17
C GLN A 782 -34.26 8.30 -32.39
N LEU A 783 -34.51 7.19 -31.69
CA LEU A 783 -33.46 6.40 -31.05
C LEU A 783 -32.77 5.50 -32.09
N LYS A 784 -31.44 5.42 -32.09
CA LYS A 784 -30.66 4.54 -32.98
C LYS A 784 -30.07 3.38 -32.24
N ALA A 785 -29.41 3.64 -31.13
CA ALA A 785 -28.79 2.60 -30.34
C ALA A 785 -28.73 2.98 -28.86
N MET A 786 -28.64 1.95 -28.02
CA MET A 786 -28.40 2.07 -26.59
C MET A 786 -27.28 1.12 -26.21
N TYR A 787 -26.31 1.62 -25.48
CA TYR A 787 -25.15 0.89 -24.97
C TYR A 787 -25.12 0.97 -23.45
N VAL A 788 -24.59 -0.07 -22.84
CA VAL A 788 -24.36 -0.12 -21.39
C VAL A 788 -22.95 -0.66 -21.18
N ASP A 789 -22.22 -0.05 -20.27
CA ASP A 789 -20.93 -0.55 -19.81
C ASP A 789 -20.75 -0.22 -18.32
N HIS A 790 -19.62 -0.62 -17.72
CA HIS A 790 -19.30 -0.32 -16.34
C HIS A 790 -17.79 -0.24 -16.09
N ASP A 791 -17.44 0.34 -14.95
CA ASP A 791 -16.16 0.19 -14.28
C ASP A 791 -16.35 0.07 -12.75
N GLU A 792 -15.24 0.14 -12.02
CA GLU A 792 -15.15 0.03 -10.57
C GLU A 792 -15.86 1.16 -9.82
N ARG A 793 -16.30 2.23 -10.49
CA ARG A 793 -16.92 3.43 -9.89
C ARG A 793 -18.33 3.72 -10.42
N TYR A 794 -18.60 3.39 -11.68
CA TYR A 794 -19.80 3.80 -12.40
C TYR A 794 -20.42 2.69 -13.26
N LEU A 795 -21.75 2.76 -13.41
CA LEU A 795 -22.48 2.18 -14.54
C LEU A 795 -22.61 3.26 -15.63
N TYR A 796 -22.24 2.93 -16.87
CA TYR A 796 -22.30 3.85 -18.01
C TYR A 796 -23.46 3.51 -18.95
N ILE A 797 -24.11 4.54 -19.48
CA ILE A 797 -25.15 4.41 -20.51
C ILE A 797 -24.87 5.39 -21.65
N ARG A 798 -24.94 4.89 -22.90
CA ARG A 798 -24.92 5.74 -24.10
C ARG A 798 -26.19 5.60 -24.91
N LEU A 799 -26.70 6.71 -25.42
CA LEU A 799 -27.79 6.75 -26.39
C LEU A 799 -27.34 7.47 -27.66
N ASP A 800 -27.55 6.83 -28.79
CA ASP A 800 -27.37 7.46 -30.10
C ASP A 800 -28.74 7.94 -30.57
N ILE A 801 -28.95 9.25 -30.66
CA ILE A 801 -30.25 9.88 -30.94
C ILE A 801 -30.17 10.73 -32.20
N ASN A 802 -31.04 10.45 -33.17
CA ASN A 802 -31.30 11.37 -34.27
C ASN A 802 -32.05 12.60 -33.76
N LYS A 803 -31.48 13.80 -33.91
CA LYS A 803 -32.12 15.08 -33.51
C LYS A 803 -33.38 15.49 -34.30
N VAL A 804 -34.04 14.55 -34.98
CA VAL A 804 -35.29 14.81 -35.71
C VAL A 804 -36.45 14.78 -34.73
N GLY A 805 -36.78 15.92 -34.11
CA GLY A 805 -37.93 16.06 -33.21
C GLY A 805 -37.62 16.87 -31.94
N SER A 806 -38.65 17.12 -31.12
CA SER A 806 -38.53 17.70 -29.77
C SER A 806 -38.82 16.64 -28.72
N GLY A 807 -38.00 16.55 -27.68
CA GLY A 807 -38.20 15.64 -26.55
C GLY A 807 -36.91 15.31 -25.83
N HIS A 808 -37.01 14.64 -24.69
CA HIS A 808 -35.87 14.18 -23.89
C HIS A 808 -35.96 12.66 -23.65
N PRO A 809 -34.82 11.97 -23.44
CA PRO A 809 -34.81 10.58 -23.07
C PRO A 809 -35.19 10.38 -21.59
N VAL A 810 -35.96 9.33 -21.33
CA VAL A 810 -36.26 8.78 -20.01
C VAL A 810 -35.76 7.34 -19.98
N ILE A 811 -34.68 7.09 -19.25
CA ILE A 811 -34.08 5.76 -19.11
C ILE A 811 -34.79 5.02 -17.97
N LEU A 812 -35.04 3.72 -18.16
CA LEU A 812 -35.72 2.85 -17.20
C LEU A 812 -34.76 1.73 -16.78
N LEU A 813 -34.64 1.46 -15.48
CA LEU A 813 -33.80 0.41 -14.92
C LEU A 813 -34.62 -0.53 -14.01
N ASP A 814 -34.49 -1.82 -14.26
CA ASP A 814 -34.96 -2.92 -13.41
C ASP A 814 -33.70 -3.63 -12.88
N VAL A 815 -33.46 -3.47 -11.59
CA VAL A 815 -32.23 -3.86 -10.89
C VAL A 815 -32.54 -5.05 -9.97
N VAL A 816 -33.57 -4.93 -9.13
CA VAL A 816 -33.93 -5.95 -8.13
C VAL A 816 -35.22 -6.67 -8.53
N PRO A 817 -35.16 -8.00 -8.74
CA PRO A 817 -36.29 -8.73 -9.28
C PRO A 817 -37.46 -8.82 -8.28
N ASN A 818 -38.69 -8.75 -8.80
CA ASN A 818 -39.96 -8.96 -8.10
C ASN A 818 -40.39 -7.86 -7.10
N GLN A 819 -39.89 -6.61 -7.23
CA GLN A 819 -40.38 -5.50 -6.40
C GLN A 819 -40.64 -4.17 -7.10
N GLY A 820 -40.06 -3.91 -8.28
CA GLY A 820 -40.27 -2.64 -8.98
C GLY A 820 -41.68 -2.42 -9.58
N ASN A 821 -41.85 -1.24 -10.18
CA ASN A 821 -43.13 -0.78 -10.73
C ASN A 821 -43.33 -1.18 -12.21
N HIS A 822 -44.51 -1.71 -12.53
CA HIS A 822 -44.93 -2.06 -13.90
C HIS A 822 -45.65 -0.90 -14.62
N HIS A 823 -45.68 0.28 -14.03
CA HIS A 823 -46.20 1.51 -14.62
C HIS A 823 -45.60 2.71 -13.86
N ILE A 824 -45.59 3.89 -14.45
CA ILE A 824 -45.20 5.14 -13.79
C ILE A 824 -46.42 6.06 -13.80
N ALA A 825 -46.78 6.66 -12.66
CA ALA A 825 -47.99 7.46 -12.50
C ALA A 825 -48.02 8.66 -13.48
N GLN A 826 -46.87 9.28 -13.73
CA GLN A 826 -46.70 10.36 -14.72
C GLN A 826 -46.97 9.88 -16.15
N PHE A 827 -46.71 8.60 -16.45
CA PHE A 827 -46.92 7.96 -17.75
C PHE A 827 -48.07 6.92 -17.68
N SER A 828 -49.15 7.24 -16.96
CA SER A 828 -50.22 6.28 -16.60
C SER A 828 -50.89 5.54 -17.77
N SER A 829 -50.74 6.00 -19.00
CA SER A 829 -51.23 5.32 -20.21
C SER A 829 -50.30 4.20 -20.70
N LEU A 830 -49.16 3.96 -20.06
CA LEU A 830 -48.15 2.99 -20.48
C LEU A 830 -47.86 2.01 -19.32
N SER A 831 -47.83 0.72 -19.65
CA SER A 831 -47.39 -0.35 -18.75
C SER A 831 -46.05 -0.93 -19.19
N PHE A 832 -45.34 -1.60 -18.28
CA PHE A 832 -44.03 -2.19 -18.49
C PHE A 832 -44.07 -3.69 -18.19
N LYS A 833 -43.39 -4.50 -19.01
CA LYS A 833 -43.23 -5.93 -18.70
C LYS A 833 -42.26 -6.17 -17.54
N ASN A 834 -41.24 -5.34 -17.42
CA ASN A 834 -40.28 -5.33 -16.31
C ASN A 834 -40.80 -4.52 -15.12
N GLY A 835 -40.29 -4.81 -13.92
CA GLY A 835 -40.57 -4.05 -12.71
C GLY A 835 -39.50 -2.97 -12.52
N ILE A 836 -39.82 -1.72 -12.83
CA ILE A 836 -38.87 -0.61 -12.83
C ILE A 836 -38.59 -0.15 -11.40
N ASP A 837 -37.33 -0.23 -10.97
CA ASP A 837 -36.86 0.27 -9.67
C ASP A 837 -36.38 1.72 -9.77
N PHE A 838 -35.79 2.10 -10.91
CA PHE A 838 -35.31 3.46 -11.15
C PHE A 838 -35.73 3.97 -12.52
N TYR A 839 -36.00 5.27 -12.60
CA TYR A 839 -36.00 5.97 -13.89
C TYR A 839 -35.14 7.22 -13.84
N ILE A 840 -34.56 7.56 -14.98
CA ILE A 840 -33.67 8.69 -15.16
C ILE A 840 -34.28 9.63 -16.18
N ASN A 841 -34.61 10.84 -15.76
CA ASN A 841 -35.07 11.90 -16.63
C ASN A 841 -33.89 12.77 -17.07
N LEU A 842 -33.76 13.05 -18.37
CA LEU A 842 -32.76 13.98 -18.92
C LEU A 842 -33.41 15.21 -19.55
N ASP A 843 -34.42 15.74 -18.89
CA ASP A 843 -35.00 17.04 -19.23
C ASP A 843 -34.03 18.18 -18.87
N GLU A 844 -33.95 19.20 -19.72
CA GLU A 844 -33.02 20.34 -19.61
C GLU A 844 -33.25 21.17 -18.33
N HIS A 845 -34.40 21.00 -17.68
CA HIS A 845 -34.77 21.71 -16.45
C HIS A 845 -34.84 20.81 -15.20
N GLU A 846 -34.95 19.49 -15.35
CA GLU A 846 -35.22 18.55 -14.24
C GLU A 846 -34.49 17.21 -14.39
N SER A 847 -33.21 17.24 -14.83
CA SER A 847 -32.39 16.04 -14.97
C SER A 847 -32.13 15.36 -13.62
N SER A 848 -32.65 14.14 -13.44
CA SER A 848 -32.58 13.43 -12.15
C SER A 848 -32.83 11.93 -12.26
N ILE A 849 -32.24 11.16 -11.35
CA ILE A 849 -32.57 9.77 -11.06
C ILE A 849 -33.63 9.73 -9.96
N ARG A 850 -34.67 8.93 -10.19
CA ARG A 850 -35.76 8.69 -9.24
C ARG A 850 -35.82 7.20 -8.91
N VAL A 851 -36.15 6.88 -7.66
CA VAL A 851 -36.23 5.51 -7.12
C VAL A 851 -37.67 5.15 -6.77
N ASP A 852 -38.06 3.89 -6.95
CA ASP A 852 -39.34 3.37 -6.47
C ASP A 852 -39.49 3.68 -4.96
N GLN A 853 -40.63 4.25 -4.55
CA GLN A 853 -40.86 4.59 -3.14
C GLN A 853 -40.80 3.37 -2.21
N TYR A 854 -41.10 2.17 -2.73
CA TYR A 854 -40.97 0.92 -1.98
C TYR A 854 -39.49 0.52 -1.77
N TYR A 855 -38.62 0.88 -2.71
CA TYR A 855 -37.21 0.50 -2.70
C TYR A 855 -36.28 1.58 -2.12
N ASP A 856 -36.76 2.80 -1.92
CA ASP A 856 -36.01 3.94 -1.39
C ASP A 856 -35.48 3.68 0.04
N PHE A 857 -34.18 3.38 0.14
CA PHE A 857 -33.51 3.09 1.42
C PHE A 857 -33.54 4.29 2.37
N PHE A 858 -33.33 5.52 1.87
CA PHE A 858 -33.34 6.71 2.70
C PHE A 858 -34.70 6.87 3.40
N ARG A 859 -35.79 6.74 2.64
CA ARG A 859 -37.14 6.82 3.22
C ARG A 859 -37.38 5.70 4.21
N TYR A 860 -37.04 4.46 3.86
CA TYR A 860 -37.20 3.35 4.78
C TYR A 860 -36.44 3.56 6.10
N PHE A 861 -35.16 3.91 5.99
CA PHE A 861 -34.24 4.04 7.11
C PHE A 861 -34.66 5.19 8.03
N TYR A 862 -34.82 6.40 7.51
CA TYR A 862 -35.11 7.56 8.35
C TYR A 862 -36.60 7.68 8.76
N SER A 863 -37.55 7.18 7.96
CA SER A 863 -38.99 7.28 8.28
C SER A 863 -39.46 6.12 9.17
N LYS A 864 -39.06 4.88 8.86
CA LYS A 864 -39.60 3.67 9.49
C LYS A 864 -38.66 3.01 10.48
N HIS A 865 -37.36 2.96 10.19
CA HIS A 865 -36.39 2.33 11.08
C HIS A 865 -36.03 3.26 12.25
N LEU A 866 -35.63 4.51 11.95
CA LEU A 866 -35.21 5.49 12.96
C LEU A 866 -36.31 6.45 13.43
N ASN A 867 -37.41 6.59 12.69
CA ASN A 867 -38.51 7.53 12.99
C ASN A 867 -38.07 9.01 13.13
N LEU A 868 -37.13 9.46 12.27
CA LEU A 868 -36.58 10.82 12.26
C LEU A 868 -37.25 11.76 11.24
N ILE A 869 -37.99 11.22 10.27
CA ILE A 869 -38.81 11.99 9.31
C ILE A 869 -40.25 11.47 9.31
N ASP A 870 -41.18 12.18 8.65
CA ASP A 870 -42.61 11.81 8.62
C ASP A 870 -42.81 10.33 8.27
N ALA A 871 -43.50 9.58 9.14
CA ALA A 871 -43.81 8.15 8.96
C ALA A 871 -44.58 7.85 7.66
N LYS A 872 -45.28 8.85 7.08
CA LYS A 872 -45.97 8.73 5.80
C LYS A 872 -45.03 8.76 4.59
N ALA A 873 -43.75 9.09 4.79
CA ALA A 873 -42.76 9.06 3.71
C ALA A 873 -42.46 7.63 3.26
N ALA A 874 -42.53 6.64 4.16
CA ALA A 874 -42.37 5.23 3.84
C ALA A 874 -43.59 4.65 3.10
N GLN A 875 -43.35 3.91 2.03
CA GLN A 875 -44.37 3.24 1.23
C GLN A 875 -44.23 1.71 1.30
N SER A 876 -45.20 1.02 1.91
CA SER A 876 -45.16 -0.45 2.07
C SER A 876 -45.87 -1.23 0.97
N GLU A 877 -46.55 -0.56 0.04
CA GLU A 877 -47.20 -1.19 -1.10
C GLU A 877 -46.24 -1.24 -2.31
N LYS A 878 -46.11 -2.40 -2.96
CA LYS A 878 -45.36 -2.58 -4.21
C LYS A 878 -46.18 -2.08 -5.40
N ASN A 879 -45.49 -1.72 -6.50
CA ASN A 879 -46.12 -1.40 -7.78
C ASN A 879 -47.19 -0.28 -7.67
N THR A 880 -46.89 0.80 -6.95
CA THR A 880 -47.78 1.96 -6.77
C THR A 880 -47.71 2.95 -7.94
N GLY A 881 -46.67 2.82 -8.76
CA GLY A 881 -46.34 3.71 -9.88
C GLY A 881 -45.67 5.02 -9.47
N PHE A 882 -45.40 5.24 -8.18
CA PHE A 882 -44.75 6.45 -7.69
C PHE A 882 -43.26 6.24 -7.48
N PHE A 883 -42.49 7.29 -7.74
CA PHE A 883 -41.05 7.33 -7.53
C PHE A 883 -40.68 8.58 -6.72
N SER A 884 -39.59 8.50 -5.97
CA SER A 884 -39.09 9.53 -5.09
C SER A 884 -37.76 10.10 -5.59
N PRO A 885 -37.48 11.39 -5.31
CA PRO A 885 -36.11 11.89 -5.30
C PRO A 885 -35.23 11.09 -4.33
N ILE A 886 -34.01 10.76 -4.76
CA ILE A 886 -33.00 10.11 -3.91
C ILE A 886 -32.35 11.17 -3.02
N HIS A 887 -32.32 10.92 -1.71
CA HIS A 887 -31.75 11.83 -0.72
C HIS A 887 -30.68 11.15 0.13
N TYR A 888 -29.75 11.95 0.65
CA TYR A 888 -28.93 11.59 1.81
C TYR A 888 -29.14 12.57 2.95
N ALA A 889 -28.96 12.09 4.17
CA ALA A 889 -29.02 12.92 5.36
C ALA A 889 -27.77 13.81 5.44
N LEU A 890 -27.98 15.05 5.88
CA LEU A 890 -26.92 16.01 6.19
C LEU A 890 -26.82 16.23 7.69
N ASN A 891 -27.95 16.26 8.39
CA ASN A 891 -27.97 16.40 9.84
C ASN A 891 -29.26 15.82 10.43
N ARG A 892 -29.17 15.35 11.67
CA ARG A 892 -30.35 15.05 12.49
C ARG A 892 -30.98 16.36 12.97
N GLU A 893 -32.06 16.28 13.75
CA GLU A 893 -32.54 17.48 14.46
C GLU A 893 -31.45 18.00 15.39
N LEU A 894 -31.09 19.27 15.27
CA LEU A 894 -30.02 19.92 16.05
C LEU A 894 -30.61 21.02 16.93
N TYR A 895 -30.24 21.06 18.20
CA TYR A 895 -30.60 22.16 19.09
C TYR A 895 -29.40 23.09 19.27
N LEU A 896 -29.49 24.32 18.75
CA LEU A 896 -28.46 25.34 18.89
C LEU A 896 -28.59 26.03 20.26
N PRO A 897 -27.65 25.82 21.20
CA PRO A 897 -27.81 26.27 22.59
C PRO A 897 -27.82 27.80 22.72
N GLN A 898 -26.86 28.47 22.07
CA GLN A 898 -26.70 29.93 22.09
C GLN A 898 -27.94 30.65 21.50
N GLN A 899 -28.48 30.12 20.41
CA GLN A 899 -29.64 30.69 19.70
C GLN A 899 -30.99 30.24 20.28
N LYS A 900 -31.00 29.23 21.15
CA LYS A 900 -32.21 28.57 21.69
C LYS A 900 -33.19 28.15 20.59
N LYS A 901 -32.63 27.58 19.53
CA LYS A 901 -33.36 27.26 18.29
C LYS A 901 -33.09 25.81 17.92
N THR A 902 -34.15 25.08 17.61
CA THR A 902 -34.05 23.74 17.03
C THR A 902 -34.09 23.85 15.51
N LEU A 903 -33.05 23.35 14.85
CA LEU A 903 -33.01 23.11 13.41
C LEU A 903 -33.61 21.73 13.13
N PRO A 904 -34.50 21.60 12.13
CA PRO A 904 -35.08 20.30 11.78
C PRO A 904 -34.02 19.40 11.13
N PHE A 905 -34.35 18.11 11.03
CA PHE A 905 -33.61 17.16 10.19
C PHE A 905 -33.33 17.74 8.79
N ALA A 906 -32.09 17.64 8.34
CA ALA A 906 -31.64 18.15 7.06
C ALA A 906 -31.22 17.01 6.12
N SER A 907 -31.59 17.15 4.85
CA SER A 907 -31.18 16.26 3.77
C SER A 907 -31.10 17.04 2.45
N TYR A 908 -30.42 16.46 1.48
CA TYR A 908 -30.35 17.01 0.11
C TYR A 908 -30.67 15.93 -0.92
N GLU A 909 -31.14 16.37 -2.10
CA GLU A 909 -31.43 15.48 -3.23
C GLU A 909 -30.14 15.17 -3.99
N THR A 910 -29.55 13.99 -3.75
CA THR A 910 -28.34 13.54 -4.47
C THR A 910 -28.63 13.04 -5.89
N GLY A 911 -29.89 12.65 -6.16
CA GLY A 911 -30.31 12.12 -7.46
C GLY A 911 -30.36 13.14 -8.60
N LYS A 912 -30.16 14.45 -8.36
CA LYS A 912 -30.06 15.46 -9.44
C LYS A 912 -28.82 15.20 -10.27
N LEU A 913 -28.92 15.33 -11.58
CA LEU A 913 -27.81 15.06 -12.50
C LEU A 913 -27.22 16.35 -13.06
N ARG A 914 -25.89 16.41 -13.16
CA ARG A 914 -25.14 17.55 -13.69
C ARG A 914 -24.69 17.27 -15.12
N GLN A 915 -25.07 18.15 -16.05
CA GLN A 915 -24.50 18.12 -17.40
C GLN A 915 -23.12 18.77 -17.38
N GLY A 916 -22.13 18.14 -18.01
CA GLY A 916 -20.78 18.69 -18.11
C GLY A 916 -19.84 17.76 -18.86
N ASN A 917 -18.60 18.20 -19.06
CA ASN A 917 -17.57 17.41 -19.70
C ASN A 917 -16.82 16.58 -18.64
N GLY A 918 -16.96 15.26 -18.70
CA GLY A 918 -16.33 14.32 -17.78
C GLY A 918 -14.92 13.88 -18.18
N ASN A 919 -14.34 14.45 -19.25
CA ASN A 919 -12.98 14.14 -19.70
C ASN A 919 -11.93 14.99 -18.96
N PRO A 920 -11.04 14.40 -18.13
CA PRO A 920 -10.03 15.15 -17.36
C PRO A 920 -9.04 15.96 -18.19
N GLU A 921 -8.88 15.62 -19.48
CA GLU A 921 -7.97 16.31 -20.40
C GLU A 921 -8.63 17.52 -21.08
N ALA A 922 -9.93 17.74 -20.87
CA ALA A 922 -10.67 18.85 -21.45
C ALA A 922 -10.47 20.16 -20.67
N GLU A 923 -10.47 21.28 -21.38
CA GLU A 923 -10.36 22.62 -20.77
C GLU A 923 -11.57 22.96 -19.88
N ASP A 924 -12.75 22.47 -20.25
CA ASP A 924 -14.01 22.62 -19.53
C ASP A 924 -14.37 21.40 -18.67
N TYR A 925 -13.36 20.60 -18.26
CA TYR A 925 -13.54 19.44 -17.42
C TYR A 925 -14.29 19.77 -16.11
N ASP A 926 -15.25 18.94 -15.78
CA ASP A 926 -16.04 18.98 -14.58
C ASP A 926 -16.11 17.58 -13.96
N SER A 927 -15.36 17.37 -12.88
CA SER A 927 -15.32 16.08 -12.20
C SER A 927 -16.67 15.66 -11.60
N LEU A 928 -17.63 16.59 -11.44
CA LEU A 928 -18.98 16.30 -10.98
C LEU A 928 -19.98 16.03 -12.11
N ALA A 929 -19.57 16.11 -13.37
CA ALA A 929 -20.46 15.84 -14.51
C ALA A 929 -21.00 14.41 -14.46
N ASP A 930 -22.32 14.23 -14.57
CA ASP A 930 -22.95 12.91 -14.62
C ASP A 930 -23.28 12.50 -16.06
N TYR A 931 -23.56 13.47 -16.94
CA TYR A 931 -23.91 13.21 -18.34
C TYR A 931 -23.46 14.32 -19.28
N TYR A 932 -23.35 13.97 -20.57
CA TYR A 932 -23.07 14.90 -21.65
C TYR A 932 -24.02 14.65 -22.82
N ILE A 933 -24.49 15.73 -23.46
CA ILE A 933 -25.32 15.67 -24.68
C ILE A 933 -24.60 16.44 -25.77
N SER A 934 -24.15 15.72 -26.79
CA SER A 934 -23.38 16.30 -27.87
C SER A 934 -24.25 17.03 -28.91
N GLU A 935 -23.61 17.83 -29.76
CA GLU A 935 -24.27 18.46 -30.89
C GLU A 935 -24.80 17.47 -31.93
N ASN A 936 -24.17 16.30 -32.09
CA ASN A 936 -24.58 15.27 -33.04
C ASN A 936 -25.65 14.29 -32.50
N GLY A 937 -26.07 14.44 -31.23
CA GLY A 937 -27.18 13.67 -30.64
C GLY A 937 -26.74 12.40 -29.91
N VAL A 938 -25.47 12.30 -29.56
CA VAL A 938 -24.95 11.30 -28.61
C VAL A 938 -25.23 11.80 -27.19
N VAL A 939 -25.76 10.92 -26.36
CA VAL A 939 -25.89 11.13 -24.92
C VAL A 939 -25.02 10.10 -24.21
N GLU A 940 -24.14 10.55 -23.34
CA GLU A 940 -23.33 9.68 -22.48
C GLU A 940 -23.62 10.00 -21.03
N MET A 941 -23.62 8.97 -20.19
CA MET A 941 -23.91 9.08 -18.77
C MET A 941 -23.03 8.13 -17.99
N ARG A 942 -22.60 8.57 -16.81
CA ARG A 942 -22.00 7.75 -15.76
C ARG A 942 -22.87 7.85 -14.50
N ILE A 943 -23.21 6.72 -13.91
CA ILE A 943 -24.11 6.62 -12.76
C ILE A 943 -23.31 6.02 -11.60
N PRO A 944 -23.06 6.77 -10.52
CA PRO A 944 -22.44 6.21 -9.32
C PRO A 944 -23.21 4.98 -8.83
N TRP A 945 -22.51 3.89 -8.56
CA TRP A 945 -23.14 2.64 -8.11
C TRP A 945 -24.06 2.80 -6.89
N LEU A 946 -23.70 3.68 -5.95
CA LEU A 946 -24.50 3.95 -4.76
C LEU A 946 -25.86 4.60 -5.05
N LEU A 947 -26.01 5.35 -6.16
CA LEU A 947 -27.31 5.89 -6.58
C LEU A 947 -28.29 4.80 -7.03
N LEU A 948 -27.76 3.63 -7.43
CA LEU A 948 -28.54 2.44 -7.74
C LEU A 948 -28.69 1.51 -6.53
N GLN A 949 -28.31 1.97 -5.33
CA GLN A 949 -28.31 1.19 -4.10
C GLN A 949 -27.48 -0.11 -4.20
N ALA A 950 -26.36 -0.06 -4.94
CA ALA A 950 -25.38 -1.13 -4.93
C ALA A 950 -24.67 -1.16 -3.57
N LYS A 951 -24.60 -2.34 -2.96
CA LYS A 951 -23.81 -2.60 -1.76
C LYS A 951 -22.37 -2.96 -2.11
N ASP A 952 -22.22 -3.77 -3.15
CA ASP A 952 -20.95 -4.17 -3.74
C ASP A 952 -21.15 -4.50 -5.24
N PRO A 953 -20.85 -3.56 -6.16
CA PRO A 953 -20.99 -3.82 -7.59
C PRO A 953 -20.02 -4.90 -8.09
N SER A 954 -18.91 -5.15 -7.39
CA SER A 954 -17.92 -6.17 -7.77
C SER A 954 -18.46 -7.60 -7.70
N GLN A 955 -19.43 -7.82 -6.81
CA GLN A 955 -20.12 -9.09 -6.64
C GLN A 955 -21.57 -9.05 -7.13
N LYS A 956 -22.01 -7.92 -7.70
CA LYS A 956 -23.41 -7.64 -8.08
C LYS A 956 -24.36 -7.69 -6.89
N GLU A 957 -23.91 -7.21 -5.74
CA GLU A 957 -24.71 -7.10 -4.51
C GLU A 957 -25.41 -5.73 -4.47
N PHE A 958 -26.74 -5.75 -4.34
CA PHE A 958 -27.60 -4.57 -4.19
C PHE A 958 -28.45 -4.69 -2.92
N ILE A 959 -29.01 -3.57 -2.46
CA ILE A 959 -30.01 -3.59 -1.38
C ILE A 959 -31.18 -4.49 -1.80
N GLY A 960 -31.66 -5.34 -0.88
CA GLY A 960 -32.75 -6.29 -1.11
C GLY A 960 -34.15 -5.71 -0.85
N ASP A 961 -35.10 -6.59 -0.50
CA ASP A 961 -36.46 -6.17 -0.12
C ASP A 961 -36.49 -5.66 1.33
N LEU A 962 -36.52 -4.34 1.49
CA LEU A 962 -36.44 -3.66 2.78
C LEU A 962 -37.62 -3.98 3.72
N TYR A 963 -38.79 -4.25 3.18
CA TYR A 963 -39.98 -4.54 3.99
C TYR A 963 -40.07 -6.02 4.38
N ALA A 964 -39.37 -6.90 3.67
CA ALA A 964 -39.21 -8.31 4.06
C ALA A 964 -38.04 -8.50 5.05
N ASP A 965 -36.87 -7.95 4.73
CA ASP A 965 -35.60 -8.33 5.38
C ASP A 965 -34.93 -7.18 6.18
N GLY A 966 -35.53 -5.99 6.19
CA GLY A 966 -35.03 -4.85 6.96
C GLY A 966 -33.82 -4.16 6.33
N VAL A 967 -33.08 -3.39 7.14
CA VAL A 967 -31.91 -2.61 6.70
C VAL A 967 -30.75 -3.49 6.22
N SER A 968 -30.70 -4.75 6.66
CA SER A 968 -29.71 -5.75 6.21
C SER A 968 -30.08 -6.42 4.88
N ALA A 969 -31.20 -6.05 4.26
CA ALA A 969 -31.66 -6.66 3.02
C ALA A 969 -30.58 -6.59 1.94
N SER A 970 -30.27 -7.73 1.34
CA SER A 970 -29.24 -7.86 0.30
C SER A 970 -29.72 -8.79 -0.81
N LYS A 971 -29.37 -8.44 -2.05
CA LYS A 971 -29.70 -9.21 -3.24
C LYS A 971 -28.53 -9.25 -4.22
N PHE A 972 -28.10 -10.47 -4.53
CA PHE A 972 -27.22 -10.74 -5.67
C PHE A 972 -28.04 -10.87 -6.95
N ILE A 973 -27.67 -10.09 -7.96
CA ILE A 973 -28.37 -10.05 -9.26
C ILE A 973 -27.49 -10.67 -10.35
N LYS A 974 -28.12 -11.02 -11.48
CA LYS A 974 -27.38 -11.50 -12.65
C LYS A 974 -27.14 -10.38 -13.67
N GLU A 975 -28.15 -9.55 -13.86
CA GLU A 975 -28.20 -8.54 -14.91
C GLU A 975 -28.97 -7.32 -14.38
N ILE A 976 -28.61 -6.13 -14.86
CA ILE A 976 -29.46 -4.94 -14.78
C ILE A 976 -30.19 -4.81 -16.11
N PHE A 977 -31.51 -4.77 -16.08
CA PHE A 977 -32.32 -4.60 -17.28
C PHE A 977 -32.52 -3.12 -17.56
N ALA A 978 -32.24 -2.71 -18.80
CA ALA A 978 -32.30 -1.30 -19.19
C ALA A 978 -33.21 -1.09 -20.41
N GLY A 979 -33.91 0.03 -20.42
CA GLY A 979 -34.72 0.52 -21.53
C GLY A 979 -34.72 2.04 -21.58
N VAL A 980 -35.27 2.62 -22.64
CA VAL A 980 -35.37 4.06 -22.80
C VAL A 980 -36.62 4.45 -23.56
N MET A 981 -37.22 5.57 -23.19
CA MET A 981 -38.34 6.19 -23.88
C MET A 981 -37.96 7.61 -24.28
N MET A 982 -38.33 8.04 -25.49
CA MET A 982 -38.31 9.45 -25.86
C MET A 982 -39.67 10.06 -25.51
N VAL A 983 -39.65 11.15 -24.76
CA VAL A 983 -40.85 11.84 -24.28
C VAL A 983 -40.89 13.25 -24.83
N ASP A 984 -42.01 13.64 -25.45
CA ASP A 984 -42.21 15.00 -25.94
C ASP A 984 -42.63 15.98 -24.83
N LYS A 985 -42.76 17.26 -25.17
CA LYS A 985 -43.15 18.31 -24.21
C LYS A 985 -44.55 18.14 -23.62
N GLU A 986 -45.40 17.31 -24.25
CA GLU A 986 -46.74 16.98 -23.77
C GLU A 986 -46.77 15.68 -22.93
N GLY A 987 -45.59 15.09 -22.65
CA GLY A 987 -45.48 13.86 -21.85
C GLY A 987 -45.82 12.58 -22.64
N ARG A 988 -45.86 12.64 -23.97
CA ARG A 988 -46.19 11.47 -24.81
C ARG A 988 -44.91 10.78 -25.26
N VAL A 989 -44.95 9.45 -25.24
CA VAL A 989 -43.83 8.62 -25.74
C VAL A 989 -43.83 8.63 -27.26
N THR A 990 -42.76 9.17 -27.87
CA THR A 990 -42.57 9.28 -29.32
C THR A 990 -41.78 8.14 -29.92
N ASP A 991 -40.86 7.57 -29.13
CA ASP A 991 -40.02 6.44 -29.52
C ASP A 991 -39.55 5.67 -28.27
N ALA A 992 -39.16 4.40 -28.41
CA ALA A 992 -38.67 3.62 -27.28
C ALA A 992 -37.77 2.43 -27.65
N PHE A 993 -36.97 2.00 -26.67
CA PHE A 993 -36.36 0.69 -26.59
C PHE A 993 -36.75 0.00 -25.27
N PRO A 994 -37.29 -1.23 -25.32
CA PRO A 994 -37.81 -1.93 -26.49
C PRO A 994 -39.05 -1.23 -27.08
N SER A 995 -39.58 -1.71 -28.21
CA SER A 995 -40.77 -1.10 -28.84
C SER A 995 -42.03 -1.22 -27.95
N VAL A 996 -42.91 -0.23 -28.04
CA VAL A 996 -44.23 -0.23 -27.40
C VAL A 996 -45.26 -0.92 -28.29
N GLU A 997 -45.93 -1.94 -27.77
CA GLU A 997 -47.04 -2.63 -28.42
C GLU A 997 -48.29 -2.53 -27.54
N GLY A 998 -49.40 -2.00 -28.06
CA GLY A 998 -50.67 -1.99 -27.34
C GLY A 998 -50.63 -1.27 -25.97
N GLN A 999 -49.91 -0.15 -25.86
CA GLN A 999 -49.69 0.59 -24.59
C GLN A 999 -48.88 -0.19 -23.53
N GLN A 1000 -48.06 -1.14 -23.97
CA GLN A 1000 -47.10 -1.84 -23.12
C GLN A 1000 -45.71 -1.79 -23.73
N LEU A 1001 -44.72 -1.35 -22.95
CA LEU A 1001 -43.31 -1.48 -23.32
C LEU A 1001 -42.91 -2.96 -23.29
N GLY A 1002 -42.18 -3.39 -24.31
CA GLY A 1002 -41.66 -4.75 -24.40
C GLY A 1002 -40.73 -5.14 -23.23
N GLU A 1003 -40.23 -6.38 -23.28
CA GLU A 1003 -39.28 -6.89 -22.29
C GLU A 1003 -37.90 -6.25 -22.49
N MET A 1004 -37.37 -5.66 -21.43
CA MET A 1004 -36.07 -4.99 -21.43
C MET A 1004 -34.94 -6.01 -21.56
N LYS A 1005 -33.77 -5.57 -22.04
CA LYS A 1005 -32.58 -6.42 -22.19
C LYS A 1005 -31.65 -6.21 -21.00
N GLY A 1006 -31.09 -7.32 -20.53
CA GLY A 1006 -30.14 -7.35 -19.42
C GLY A 1006 -28.73 -6.97 -19.86
N TYR A 1007 -28.03 -6.24 -19.00
CA TYR A 1007 -26.59 -6.04 -19.02
C TYR A 1007 -25.97 -6.79 -17.84
N SER A 1008 -24.93 -7.58 -18.09
CA SER A 1008 -24.15 -8.28 -17.07
C SER A 1008 -22.68 -7.95 -17.22
N TRP A 1009 -21.92 -8.23 -16.18
CA TRP A 1009 -20.47 -8.10 -16.13
C TRP A 1009 -19.84 -9.28 -15.39
N GLU A 1010 -18.52 -9.43 -15.46
CA GLU A 1010 -17.83 -10.43 -14.66
C GLU A 1010 -17.61 -9.90 -13.23
N ASN A 1011 -17.69 -10.78 -12.24
CA ASN A 1011 -17.32 -10.38 -10.87
C ASN A 1011 -15.82 -10.05 -10.82
N TRP A 1012 -15.42 -9.15 -9.92
CA TRP A 1012 -14.01 -8.87 -9.67
C TRP A 1012 -13.68 -8.93 -8.17
N ASP A 1013 -12.48 -9.42 -7.88
CA ASP A 1013 -11.89 -9.40 -6.54
C ASP A 1013 -10.69 -8.47 -6.46
N MET A 1014 -10.14 -8.04 -7.59
CA MET A 1014 -9.14 -6.99 -7.66
C MET A 1014 -9.62 -5.92 -8.64
N PRO A 1015 -9.73 -4.65 -8.22
CA PRO A 1015 -10.16 -3.58 -9.11
C PRO A 1015 -9.07 -3.24 -10.13
N ASN A 1016 -9.48 -2.84 -11.33
CA ASN A 1016 -8.61 -2.11 -12.23
C ASN A 1016 -8.61 -0.63 -11.85
N TYR A 1017 -7.47 0.03 -12.00
CA TYR A 1017 -7.34 1.46 -11.79
C TYR A 1017 -6.06 1.98 -12.47
N LYS A 1018 -6.00 3.29 -12.64
CA LYS A 1018 -4.78 4.03 -12.96
C LYS A 1018 -4.70 5.22 -12.02
N GLU A 1019 -3.47 5.53 -11.60
CA GLU A 1019 -3.18 6.74 -10.85
C GLU A 1019 -3.30 7.97 -11.76
N ARG A 1020 -3.90 9.04 -11.24
CA ARG A 1020 -4.00 10.33 -11.91
C ARG A 1020 -3.95 11.47 -10.90
N LEU A 1021 -3.15 12.48 -11.19
CA LEU A 1021 -3.15 13.73 -10.43
C LEU A 1021 -4.42 14.54 -10.76
N LYS A 1022 -5.14 14.97 -9.73
CA LYS A 1022 -6.36 15.77 -9.87
C LYS A 1022 -6.06 17.22 -10.26
N GLN A 1023 -7.06 17.96 -10.73
CA GLN A 1023 -6.89 19.41 -10.94
C GLN A 1023 -6.43 20.14 -9.67
N SER A 1024 -6.88 19.68 -8.49
CA SER A 1024 -6.47 20.20 -7.19
C SER A 1024 -4.97 20.13 -6.95
N TYR A 1025 -4.28 19.09 -7.41
CA TYR A 1025 -2.82 18.96 -7.31
C TYR A 1025 -2.09 20.16 -7.93
N TYR A 1026 -2.48 20.55 -9.15
CA TYR A 1026 -1.83 21.64 -9.88
C TYR A 1026 -2.11 23.00 -9.24
N ILE A 1027 -3.31 23.20 -8.68
CA ILE A 1027 -3.67 24.43 -7.97
C ILE A 1027 -2.87 24.54 -6.67
N VAL A 1028 -2.79 23.46 -5.88
CA VAL A 1028 -2.00 23.42 -4.64
C VAL A 1028 -0.50 23.61 -4.94
N LYS A 1029 0.01 23.03 -6.04
CA LYS A 1029 1.39 23.23 -6.50
C LYS A 1029 1.75 24.70 -6.66
N GLU A 1030 0.87 25.49 -7.29
CA GLU A 1030 1.08 26.94 -7.50
C GLU A 1030 1.13 27.70 -6.17
N VAL A 1031 0.27 27.33 -5.22
CA VAL A 1031 0.25 27.96 -3.88
C VAL A 1031 1.48 27.57 -3.06
N PHE A 1032 1.91 26.32 -3.13
CA PHE A 1032 3.14 25.86 -2.46
C PHE A 1032 4.41 26.42 -3.12
N GLU A 1033 4.38 26.82 -4.39
CA GLU A 1033 5.49 27.55 -5.02
C GLU A 1033 5.58 29.00 -4.53
N LYS A 1034 4.41 29.63 -4.32
CA LYS A 1034 4.29 31.03 -3.89
C LYS A 1034 4.75 31.27 -2.44
N HIS A 1035 4.59 30.28 -1.57
CA HIS A 1035 4.86 30.35 -0.12
C HIS A 1035 6.07 29.51 0.28
#